data_AF-A0A419IYI0-F1
#
_entry.id   AF-A0A419IYI0-F1
#
_cell.length_a   1.000
_cell.length_b   1.000
_cell.length_c   1.000
_cell.angle_alpha   90.00
_cell.angle_beta   90.00
_cell.angle_gamma   90.00
#
_symmetry.space_group_name_H-M   'P 1'
#
loop_
_entity.id
_entity.type
_entity.pdbx_description
1 polymer ?
#
loop_
_entity_poly.entity_id
_entity_poly.type
_entity_poly.pdbx_seq_one_letter_code
_entity_poly.pdbx_strand_id
1 'polypeptide(L)'
;SDTKVCDNIYCHSDGTTVNPEVRPFAWTEGHAKCNTCHGHPNDSCSTCHNDGRTSWAVSEEWKSAMPMYDNSGAGTEKANTHARHLMTDFPCDNCHALTITAQSCDTAGCHTGTGAMDETNHINAAYHVNKIKDVSFKNGGTYNQVNKTCTTTSCHTGADPQWGDSVDDLVLCMSCHGTTESDVDDFAKFNGTRAKINMTEWTTTGHGRPLASGNYTSGNPPANFPGNPCWYCHDNNVLHNDATNPFRLQKHQQFEGRFEKECVYCHMEGLNVECLECHDSVESIAPQLTVLRVTYPGTPHLATDDCISCHDTDDGYFYATGTTGCNSAQCHDASEGYEDEPGSGHQKRHNTGAGLWTSAAKTDVRNQYVMMGVCLVCHDDDSNNRCNSCHTGPQYQLGYDPGTGHITATSKATSTHFGYKHYAAYENNGVWKGGKFCWDCHDPHGDTNIYMIQNKVATETDGAYGIPVTRRDVVFTRKQSGLDYAKTSAPYNGICNVCHEEAGQHYRFDYGDGHNGGRVCTNCHEHRFSDSHASGKPCNACHKDKPIPRHTGFGLPRDCTKCHEGVINNRVDIMGQLRSNSHHIQGVEVTNRHCYACHWEATDVGLVDVDHHAGYNYKVTPPATTKNAAVDLVIWEPGVRPSKYITTASVVKHNGRKYTSILSNTSSASSEPGAGAEWETYWRDDGAAAGTEDDWVLSTVYEAQTAVTFTANKVGTVDERAEVANVTDHCLGCHSSKNDEYQPFNIVDPDNGDCKTPNQYAWDRTSIGARYSQTSTTKWGKYSGTANASKRDLTKAFSAHGNAVANQGGFDVTNGLDSTITSTRQGTQNVQCFDCHSSHGSKTTGTTSSYKTFNNTYNGANLKETQAGKGGYTMTYKAAANTTGVNPYNAGAAQCFDCHETQTAGSKPWGYQSTYGASQPIIGYKDSSRFGGGTSASKARFSYRSGRTTVGGHLKASSALKGLDGTPGTGDEAEGTINGLCTPCHDPHGVSPSLGDNQQYAVPLLKGTWLTSPYKEDAPNTQATGSGSGNKPGWWTDRNTFAGSRINEDDTQFAGLCLRCHPKENLTDGTDRNTAFKTMDRVHESVKGWGTNGEHSYPCSKCHQPHSAGLPRLLQANCMDSKHRGQVETGGVKSNGSRCDGKWWGFPKGNSQNFINCHRTTFGQPDEKWNNVSQW
;
A
#
# COMPACT_ATOMS: atom_id res chain seq x y z
N SER A 1 71.68 -25.44 41.96
CA SER A 1 70.89 -25.26 40.73
C SER A 1 71.73 -24.44 39.77
N ASP A 2 72.21 -25.03 38.68
CA ASP A 2 73.06 -24.35 37.68
C ASP A 2 72.26 -23.38 36.81
N THR A 3 70.93 -23.46 36.85
CA THR A 3 70.02 -22.58 36.13
C THR A 3 69.65 -21.31 36.90
N LYS A 4 70.00 -21.20 38.19
CA LYS A 4 69.54 -20.12 39.09
C LYS A 4 68.01 -19.96 39.11
N VAL A 5 67.27 -21.04 38.91
CA VAL A 5 65.80 -21.06 38.94
C VAL A 5 65.30 -21.69 40.24
N CYS A 6 64.32 -21.06 40.89
CA CYS A 6 63.54 -21.64 41.99
C CYS A 6 62.35 -22.41 41.41
N ASP A 7 62.32 -23.73 41.62
CA ASP A 7 61.43 -24.69 40.93
C ASP A 7 60.65 -25.62 41.89
N ASN A 8 60.78 -25.46 43.21
CA ASN A 8 60.13 -26.32 44.20
C ASN A 8 59.60 -25.56 45.43
N ILE A 9 59.02 -24.38 45.22
CA ILE A 9 58.47 -23.55 46.30
C ILE A 9 56.98 -23.33 46.04
N TYR A 10 56.12 -23.71 47.01
CA TYR A 10 54.67 -23.46 46.96
C TYR A 10 54.34 -21.99 46.68
N CYS A 11 55.17 -21.06 47.16
CA CYS A 11 55.06 -19.62 46.91
C CYS A 11 55.11 -19.22 45.43
N HIS A 12 55.50 -20.11 44.50
CA HIS A 12 55.49 -19.89 43.04
C HIS A 12 54.54 -20.87 42.32
N SER A 13 53.57 -21.45 43.01
CA SER A 13 52.59 -22.33 42.37
C SER A 13 51.36 -21.56 41.87
N ASP A 14 50.50 -22.25 41.13
CA ASP A 14 49.11 -21.87 40.85
C ASP A 14 48.22 -21.61 42.09
N GLY A 15 48.76 -21.76 43.31
CA GLY A 15 48.08 -21.57 44.60
C GLY A 15 47.38 -22.83 45.13
N THR A 16 47.34 -23.94 44.38
CA THR A 16 46.73 -25.18 44.87
C THR A 16 47.68 -25.98 45.75
N THR A 17 47.15 -26.68 46.76
CA THR A 17 47.93 -27.56 47.63
C THR A 17 48.03 -28.99 47.10
N VAL A 18 47.34 -29.30 45.99
CA VAL A 18 47.24 -30.65 45.41
C VAL A 18 47.75 -30.65 43.99
N ASN A 19 48.90 -31.29 43.77
CA ASN A 19 49.65 -31.24 42.51
C ASN A 19 49.84 -29.78 42.02
N PRO A 20 50.49 -28.92 42.83
CA PRO A 20 50.73 -27.53 42.45
C PRO A 20 51.51 -27.46 41.14
N GLU A 21 51.00 -26.69 40.19
CA GLU A 21 51.80 -26.29 39.04
C GLU A 21 52.78 -25.21 39.49
N VAL A 22 54.04 -25.58 39.73
CA VAL A 22 55.10 -24.68 40.19
C VAL A 22 55.76 -24.02 38.99
N ARG A 23 55.85 -22.69 39.02
CA ARG A 23 56.44 -21.91 37.94
C ARG A 23 57.93 -21.69 38.19
N PRO A 24 58.78 -21.95 37.19
CA PRO A 24 60.20 -21.67 37.30
C PRO A 24 60.43 -20.16 37.31
N PHE A 25 60.97 -19.62 38.40
CA PHE A 25 61.37 -18.21 38.49
C PHE A 25 62.90 -18.08 38.54
N ALA A 26 63.48 -17.31 37.63
CA ALA A 26 64.93 -17.14 37.56
C ALA A 26 65.39 -16.01 38.49
N TRP A 27 66.44 -16.23 39.28
CA TRP A 27 67.08 -15.22 40.14
C TRP A 27 67.60 -13.96 39.38
N THR A 28 67.62 -14.03 38.05
CA THR A 28 68.06 -12.95 37.14
C THR A 28 66.91 -12.13 36.57
N GLU A 29 65.66 -12.54 36.74
CA GLU A 29 64.50 -11.71 36.41
C GLU A 29 64.40 -10.58 37.45
N GLY A 30 64.26 -9.34 36.97
CA GLY A 30 64.02 -8.18 37.85
C GLY A 30 62.64 -8.25 38.54
N HIS A 31 62.30 -7.22 39.31
CA HIS A 31 61.10 -7.08 40.14
C HIS A 31 59.90 -7.98 39.77
N ALA A 32 59.44 -8.79 40.72
CA ALA A 32 58.27 -9.65 40.62
C ALA A 32 56.99 -8.85 40.27
N LYS A 33 56.19 -9.35 39.31
CA LYS A 33 54.88 -8.80 38.94
C LYS A 33 53.76 -9.48 39.75
N CYS A 34 52.54 -8.92 39.80
CA CYS A 34 51.44 -9.48 40.60
C CYS A 34 51.19 -10.98 40.38
N ASN A 35 51.35 -11.45 39.15
CA ASN A 35 51.14 -12.84 38.76
C ASN A 35 52.35 -13.79 38.94
N THR A 36 53.51 -13.29 39.35
CA THR A 36 54.70 -14.13 39.56
C THR A 36 54.64 -14.88 40.90
N CYS A 37 53.80 -14.43 41.83
CA CYS A 37 53.58 -15.09 43.11
C CYS A 37 52.50 -16.19 42.98
N HIS A 38 51.32 -15.84 42.46
CA HIS A 38 50.24 -16.77 42.08
C HIS A 38 49.47 -16.18 40.89
N GLY A 39 48.76 -16.98 40.07
CA GLY A 39 47.75 -16.46 39.11
C GLY A 39 48.08 -16.53 37.61
N HIS A 40 47.76 -15.55 36.76
CA HIS A 40 47.83 -15.71 35.28
C HIS A 40 49.23 -15.56 34.69
N PRO A 41 49.73 -16.43 33.79
CA PRO A 41 50.96 -16.15 33.05
C PRO A 41 50.90 -14.76 32.36
N ASN A 42 52.04 -14.07 32.25
CA ASN A 42 52.10 -12.80 31.52
C ASN A 42 51.61 -12.99 30.08
N ASP A 43 50.82 -12.02 29.59
CA ASP A 43 50.33 -11.95 28.21
C ASP A 43 49.46 -13.15 27.75
N SER A 44 48.93 -13.95 28.69
CA SER A 44 48.08 -15.11 28.39
C SER A 44 46.58 -14.80 28.43
N CYS A 45 46.18 -13.53 28.39
CA CYS A 45 44.77 -13.14 28.41
C CYS A 45 44.05 -13.60 27.14
N SER A 46 44.71 -13.51 25.98
CA SER A 46 44.13 -13.84 24.68
C SER A 46 43.79 -15.32 24.50
N THR A 47 44.39 -16.21 25.29
CA THR A 47 44.08 -17.66 25.27
C THR A 47 42.76 -18.01 25.97
N CYS A 48 42.22 -17.12 26.79
CA CYS A 48 40.98 -17.36 27.55
C CYS A 48 39.89 -16.31 27.29
N HIS A 49 40.23 -15.18 26.67
CA HIS A 49 39.31 -14.11 26.35
C HIS A 49 39.25 -13.87 24.83
N ASN A 50 38.07 -14.04 24.25
CA ASN A 50 37.80 -13.87 22.82
C ASN A 50 37.63 -12.40 22.40
N ASP A 51 37.76 -11.46 23.34
CA ASP A 51 37.65 -10.00 23.12
C ASP A 51 38.97 -9.35 22.66
N GLY A 52 40.01 -10.17 22.39
CA GLY A 52 41.33 -9.69 21.97
C GLY A 52 42.15 -9.06 23.10
N ARG A 53 41.72 -9.18 24.36
CA ARG A 53 42.42 -8.62 25.51
C ARG A 53 43.79 -9.29 25.70
N THR A 54 44.85 -8.48 25.74
CA THR A 54 46.24 -8.94 25.93
C THR A 54 46.77 -8.69 27.34
N SER A 55 46.13 -7.81 28.14
CA SER A 55 46.51 -7.48 29.51
C SER A 55 45.33 -6.94 30.33
N TRP A 56 45.49 -6.88 31.66
CA TRP A 56 44.55 -6.19 32.56
C TRP A 56 44.74 -4.66 32.48
N ALA A 57 43.69 -3.88 32.74
CA ALA A 57 43.84 -2.43 32.90
C ALA A 57 44.78 -2.11 34.08
N VAL A 58 45.51 -1.00 34.02
CA VAL A 58 46.52 -0.61 35.04
C VAL A 58 45.96 -0.62 36.47
N SER A 59 44.68 -0.29 36.65
CA SER A 59 43.99 -0.31 37.96
C SER A 59 43.49 -1.69 38.41
N GLU A 60 43.62 -2.71 37.56
CA GLU A 60 43.11 -4.07 37.77
C GLU A 60 44.22 -5.14 37.72
N GLU A 61 45.49 -4.75 37.56
CA GLU A 61 46.62 -5.67 37.47
C GLU A 61 46.72 -6.62 38.66
N TRP A 62 46.27 -6.21 39.85
CA TRP A 62 46.21 -7.04 41.05
C TRP A 62 45.35 -8.32 40.87
N LYS A 63 44.34 -8.30 39.98
CA LYS A 63 43.51 -9.46 39.67
C LYS A 63 44.30 -10.59 39.00
N SER A 64 45.44 -10.28 38.38
CA SER A 64 46.31 -11.30 37.80
C SER A 64 46.92 -12.24 38.85
N ALA A 65 46.86 -11.86 40.15
CA ALA A 65 47.37 -12.66 41.26
C ALA A 65 46.40 -13.78 41.73
N MET A 66 45.22 -13.90 41.12
CA MET A 66 44.17 -14.83 41.56
C MET A 66 44.56 -16.29 41.30
N PRO A 67 44.35 -17.24 42.24
CA PRO A 67 44.66 -18.65 42.01
C PRO A 67 43.92 -19.27 40.82
N MET A 68 44.66 -19.94 39.93
CA MET A 68 44.20 -20.45 38.63
C MET A 68 44.15 -21.96 38.57
N TYR A 69 43.20 -22.54 39.26
CA TYR A 69 42.90 -23.96 39.12
C TYR A 69 41.39 -24.16 39.05
N ASP A 70 40.96 -25.14 38.25
CA ASP A 70 39.56 -25.46 38.09
C ASP A 70 38.90 -25.76 39.44
N ASN A 71 37.70 -25.24 39.63
CA ASN A 71 36.92 -25.50 40.82
C ASN A 71 36.45 -26.97 40.79
N SER A 72 36.99 -27.82 41.67
CA SER A 72 36.57 -29.23 41.76
C SER A 72 35.31 -29.45 42.61
N GLY A 73 34.61 -28.40 43.03
CA GLY A 73 33.35 -28.45 43.77
C GLY A 73 33.48 -28.16 45.27
N ALA A 74 32.34 -28.07 45.96
CA ALA A 74 32.22 -27.65 47.35
C ALA A 74 33.10 -28.47 48.30
N GLY A 75 33.91 -27.80 49.12
CA GLY A 75 34.71 -28.44 50.18
C GLY A 75 35.90 -29.28 49.68
N THR A 76 36.03 -29.50 48.38
CA THR A 76 37.09 -30.33 47.79
C THR A 76 38.46 -29.67 47.90
N GLU A 77 39.55 -30.44 47.78
CA GLU A 77 40.90 -29.91 47.95
C GLU A 77 41.26 -28.80 46.94
N LYS A 78 40.75 -28.88 45.69
CA LYS A 78 40.81 -27.81 44.67
C LYS A 78 39.53 -26.96 44.57
N ALA A 79 38.78 -26.82 45.66
CA ALA A 79 37.69 -25.85 45.75
C ALA A 79 38.19 -24.42 45.42
N ASN A 80 37.57 -23.77 44.44
CA ASN A 80 37.95 -22.45 43.97
C ASN A 80 36.72 -21.57 43.67
N THR A 81 36.57 -20.44 44.37
CA THR A 81 35.55 -19.41 44.06
C THR A 81 36.16 -18.01 44.00
N HIS A 82 37.48 -17.90 43.83
CA HIS A 82 38.19 -16.62 43.76
C HIS A 82 37.65 -15.71 42.65
N ALA A 83 37.42 -16.26 41.46
CA ALA A 83 36.93 -15.49 40.31
C ALA A 83 35.64 -14.71 40.63
N ARG A 84 34.66 -15.31 41.32
CA ARG A 84 33.40 -14.62 41.66
C ARG A 84 33.60 -13.47 42.64
N HIS A 85 34.51 -13.61 43.60
CA HIS A 85 34.78 -12.58 44.60
C HIS A 85 35.65 -11.45 44.03
N LEU A 86 36.74 -11.78 43.33
CA LEU A 86 37.65 -10.79 42.74
C LEU A 86 37.02 -10.03 41.57
N MET A 87 36.21 -10.70 40.73
CA MET A 87 35.54 -10.02 39.61
C MET A 87 34.37 -9.14 40.09
N THR A 88 33.95 -9.28 41.35
CA THR A 88 33.05 -8.34 42.03
C THR A 88 33.82 -7.17 42.69
N ASP A 89 35.14 -7.10 42.49
CA ASP A 89 36.08 -6.14 43.09
C ASP A 89 36.16 -6.20 44.62
N PHE A 90 36.05 -7.40 45.19
CA PHE A 90 36.52 -7.60 46.55
C PHE A 90 38.04 -7.78 46.55
N PRO A 91 38.82 -6.84 47.12
CA PRO A 91 40.26 -6.97 47.19
C PRO A 91 40.68 -8.08 48.16
N CYS A 92 41.92 -8.56 48.01
CA CYS A 92 42.45 -9.67 48.78
C CYS A 92 42.38 -9.45 50.31
N ASP A 93 42.50 -8.20 50.79
CA ASP A 93 42.45 -7.87 52.22
C ASP A 93 41.08 -8.13 52.86
N ASN A 94 40.01 -8.25 52.07
CA ASN A 94 38.69 -8.61 52.61
C ASN A 94 38.68 -10.00 53.24
N CYS A 95 39.47 -10.95 52.71
CA CYS A 95 39.55 -12.33 53.18
C CYS A 95 40.93 -12.73 53.70
N HIS A 96 41.99 -11.96 53.39
CA HIS A 96 43.36 -12.21 53.82
C HIS A 96 43.90 -11.02 54.65
N ALA A 97 43.07 -10.48 55.54
CA ALA A 97 43.34 -9.24 56.29
C ALA A 97 44.62 -9.27 57.13
N LEU A 98 45.08 -10.46 57.55
CA LEU A 98 46.33 -10.63 58.32
C LEU A 98 47.56 -10.79 57.42
N THR A 99 47.36 -11.28 56.19
CA THR A 99 48.41 -11.55 55.21
C THR A 99 48.75 -10.32 54.38
N ILE A 100 47.86 -9.32 54.29
CA ILE A 100 48.06 -8.07 53.55
C ILE A 100 48.37 -6.93 54.53
N THR A 101 49.50 -6.23 54.37
CA THR A 101 49.97 -5.15 55.28
C THR A 101 49.31 -3.79 55.03
N ALA A 102 48.92 -3.48 53.79
CA ALA A 102 48.25 -2.24 53.43
C ALA A 102 46.75 -2.34 53.76
N GLN A 103 46.26 -1.46 54.63
CA GLN A 103 44.90 -1.55 55.22
C GLN A 103 43.75 -1.26 54.23
N SER A 104 44.03 -0.93 52.96
CA SER A 104 43.10 -1.10 51.83
C SER A 104 43.86 -1.19 50.50
N CYS A 105 43.48 -2.14 49.63
CA CYS A 105 43.79 -2.11 48.21
C CYS A 105 42.56 -1.68 47.41
N ASP A 106 42.20 -0.39 47.49
CA ASP A 106 41.36 0.24 46.48
C ASP A 106 42.21 0.79 45.33
N THR A 107 41.55 1.31 44.28
CA THR A 107 42.18 1.84 43.05
C THR A 107 43.22 2.94 43.29
N ALA A 108 43.32 3.52 44.49
CA ALA A 108 44.35 4.49 44.86
C ALA A 108 45.30 3.98 45.96
N GLY A 109 44.80 3.26 46.97
CA GLY A 109 45.51 2.98 48.23
C GLY A 109 46.73 2.06 48.13
N CYS A 110 46.80 1.18 47.13
CA CYS A 110 47.96 0.30 46.93
C CYS A 110 49.00 0.86 45.93
N HIS A 111 48.73 2.02 45.32
CA HIS A 111 49.57 2.62 44.26
C HIS A 111 49.91 4.11 44.47
N THR A 112 49.72 4.69 45.66
CA THR A 112 50.17 6.08 45.94
C THR A 112 51.69 6.16 46.11
N GLY A 113 52.44 6.12 45.00
CA GLY A 113 53.89 6.30 44.97
C GLY A 113 54.49 5.85 43.64
N THR A 114 55.51 6.58 43.15
CA THR A 114 56.16 6.35 41.85
C THR A 114 56.70 4.93 41.70
N GLY A 115 55.89 4.06 41.10
CA GLY A 115 56.26 2.87 40.34
C GLY A 115 57.41 2.01 40.89
N ALA A 116 57.09 1.04 41.75
CA ALA A 116 57.62 -0.33 41.77
C ALA A 116 57.04 -1.09 42.98
N MET A 117 56.59 -2.33 42.78
CA MET A 117 56.17 -3.22 43.85
C MET A 117 57.38 -3.72 44.64
N ASP A 118 57.38 -3.61 45.97
CA ASP A 118 58.25 -4.43 46.82
C ASP A 118 57.40 -5.40 47.65
N GLU A 119 57.93 -6.60 47.84
CA GLU A 119 57.29 -7.70 48.56
C GLU A 119 57.08 -7.36 50.06
N THR A 120 57.88 -6.42 50.60
CA THR A 120 57.87 -6.07 52.03
C THR A 120 56.69 -5.17 52.42
N ASN A 121 56.16 -4.38 51.49
CA ASN A 121 55.06 -3.44 51.74
C ASN A 121 53.66 -4.07 51.51
N HIS A 122 53.57 -5.20 50.79
CA HIS A 122 52.29 -5.80 50.40
C HIS A 122 51.89 -7.02 51.25
N ILE A 123 52.85 -7.88 51.63
CA ILE A 123 52.60 -9.10 52.37
C ILE A 123 53.19 -9.07 53.79
N ASN A 124 52.39 -9.48 54.77
CA ASN A 124 52.86 -9.72 56.12
C ASN A 124 53.66 -11.03 56.16
N ALA A 125 54.98 -10.93 56.17
CA ALA A 125 55.87 -12.09 56.18
C ALA A 125 55.53 -13.10 57.30
N ALA A 126 55.04 -12.65 58.46
CA ALA A 126 54.69 -13.55 59.57
C ALA A 126 53.55 -14.53 59.24
N TYR A 127 52.64 -14.14 58.33
CA TYR A 127 51.51 -14.96 57.88
C TYR A 127 51.74 -15.52 56.47
N HIS A 128 52.60 -14.90 55.65
CA HIS A 128 52.84 -15.37 54.29
C HIS A 128 53.76 -16.60 54.19
N VAL A 129 54.84 -16.67 54.99
CA VAL A 129 55.80 -17.79 54.93
C VAL A 129 55.54 -18.91 55.94
N ASN A 130 54.41 -18.86 56.66
CA ASN A 130 54.06 -19.84 57.70
C ASN A 130 53.53 -21.18 57.14
N LYS A 131 53.34 -21.28 55.82
CA LYS A 131 52.81 -22.44 55.08
C LYS A 131 51.36 -22.81 55.44
N ILE A 132 50.60 -21.88 56.00
CA ILE A 132 49.18 -22.02 56.33
C ILE A 132 48.37 -21.12 55.40
N LYS A 133 47.18 -21.57 54.99
CA LYS A 133 46.22 -20.74 54.25
C LYS A 133 45.49 -19.82 55.24
N ASP A 134 46.09 -18.69 55.57
CA ASP A 134 45.47 -17.71 56.46
C ASP A 134 44.32 -16.98 55.77
N VAL A 135 43.10 -17.36 56.13
CA VAL A 135 41.86 -16.63 55.77
C VAL A 135 41.37 -15.93 57.02
N SER A 136 41.42 -14.59 56.99
CA SER A 136 40.97 -13.71 58.06
C SER A 136 40.14 -12.58 57.45
N PHE A 137 38.87 -12.52 57.83
CA PHE A 137 37.93 -11.57 57.27
C PHE A 137 38.07 -10.19 57.92
N LYS A 138 38.22 -9.15 57.10
CA LYS A 138 38.33 -7.75 57.55
C LYS A 138 37.11 -7.27 58.34
N ASN A 139 35.92 -7.70 57.91
CA ASN A 139 34.63 -7.29 58.47
C ASN A 139 33.98 -8.37 59.36
N GLY A 140 34.78 -9.24 59.99
CA GLY A 140 34.29 -10.32 60.84
C GLY A 140 33.80 -11.56 60.10
N GLY A 141 33.74 -12.68 60.81
CA GLY A 141 33.46 -14.02 60.30
C GLY A 141 34.60 -15.02 60.59
N THR A 142 34.37 -16.31 60.37
CA THR A 142 35.42 -17.34 60.49
C THR A 142 35.44 -18.28 59.28
N TYR A 143 36.62 -18.76 58.93
CA TYR A 143 36.82 -19.76 57.87
C TYR A 143 37.32 -21.07 58.48
N ASN A 144 36.56 -22.15 58.31
CA ASN A 144 36.98 -23.48 58.72
C ASN A 144 37.84 -24.10 57.61
N GLN A 145 39.14 -24.24 57.82
CA GLN A 145 40.06 -24.79 56.79
C GLN A 145 39.81 -26.27 56.45
N VAL A 146 39.16 -27.04 57.34
CA VAL A 146 38.90 -28.49 57.14
C VAL A 146 37.67 -28.68 56.25
N ASN A 147 36.56 -28.08 56.65
CA ASN A 147 35.30 -28.21 55.91
C ASN A 147 35.16 -27.14 54.81
N LYS A 148 36.08 -26.18 54.77
CA LYS A 148 36.09 -25.02 53.87
C LYS A 148 34.81 -24.18 53.96
N THR A 149 34.19 -24.13 55.14
CA THR A 149 32.95 -23.37 55.37
C THR A 149 33.25 -21.99 55.94
N CYS A 150 32.50 -20.98 55.51
CA CYS A 150 32.57 -19.62 56.02
C CYS A 150 31.37 -19.39 56.94
N THR A 151 31.58 -18.91 58.17
CA THR A 151 30.50 -18.68 59.13
C THR A 151 30.49 -17.24 59.62
N THR A 152 29.31 -16.67 59.86
CA THR A 152 29.13 -15.31 60.43
C THR A 152 29.83 -14.19 59.63
N THR A 153 30.01 -14.36 58.32
CA THR A 153 30.63 -13.34 57.46
C THR A 153 29.70 -12.16 57.20
N SER A 154 30.23 -10.95 57.04
CA SER A 154 29.43 -9.77 56.70
C SER A 154 28.80 -9.80 55.29
N CYS A 155 29.30 -10.65 54.39
CA CYS A 155 28.86 -10.72 53.00
C CYS A 155 27.87 -11.86 52.72
N HIS A 156 27.87 -12.93 53.52
CA HIS A 156 26.95 -14.06 53.40
C HIS A 156 26.09 -14.21 54.65
N THR A 157 24.77 -14.20 54.46
CA THR A 157 23.77 -14.32 55.52
C THR A 157 22.89 -15.54 55.24
N GLY A 158 22.74 -16.43 56.22
CA GLY A 158 21.97 -17.68 56.05
C GLY A 158 22.75 -18.90 56.54
N ALA A 159 22.57 -20.05 55.89
CA ALA A 159 23.40 -21.23 56.13
C ALA A 159 24.86 -20.96 55.70
N ASP A 160 25.81 -21.51 56.44
CA ASP A 160 27.24 -21.28 56.23
C ASP A 160 27.67 -21.76 54.83
N PRO A 161 28.08 -20.87 53.90
CA PRO A 161 28.48 -21.29 52.57
C PRO A 161 29.78 -22.08 52.59
N GLN A 162 29.90 -23.05 51.70
CA GLN A 162 31.11 -23.86 51.51
C GLN A 162 31.92 -23.33 50.32
N TRP A 163 33.23 -23.11 50.52
CA TRP A 163 34.13 -22.68 49.47
C TRP A 163 34.20 -23.73 48.36
N GLY A 164 34.10 -23.30 47.09
CA GLY A 164 34.02 -24.19 45.93
C GLY A 164 32.60 -24.58 45.52
N ASP A 165 31.58 -24.19 46.28
CA ASP A 165 30.19 -24.49 45.95
C ASP A 165 29.62 -23.58 44.84
N SER A 166 28.56 -24.04 44.19
CA SER A 166 27.78 -23.24 43.25
C SER A 166 26.92 -22.20 43.97
N VAL A 167 26.56 -21.12 43.28
CA VAL A 167 25.75 -20.03 43.83
C VAL A 167 24.26 -20.34 43.88
N ASP A 168 23.86 -21.57 43.55
CA ASP A 168 22.49 -21.83 43.11
C ASP A 168 21.49 -22.03 44.26
N ASP A 169 21.95 -22.47 45.44
CA ASP A 169 21.03 -22.85 46.54
C ASP A 169 21.22 -22.10 47.88
N LEU A 170 22.35 -21.41 48.12
CA LEU A 170 22.72 -20.93 49.47
C LEU A 170 22.83 -19.40 49.63
N VAL A 171 23.03 -18.62 48.56
CA VAL A 171 23.08 -17.14 48.63
C VAL A 171 21.97 -16.55 47.76
N LEU A 172 20.77 -16.45 48.35
CA LEU A 172 19.64 -15.81 47.68
C LEU A 172 19.80 -14.29 47.70
N CYS A 173 19.51 -13.64 46.57
CA CYS A 173 19.53 -12.18 46.44
C CYS A 173 18.70 -11.52 47.57
N MET A 174 17.54 -12.10 47.91
CA MET A 174 16.63 -11.60 48.94
C MET A 174 17.19 -11.68 50.35
N SER A 175 18.19 -12.51 50.63
CA SER A 175 18.85 -12.53 51.94
C SER A 175 19.68 -11.26 52.19
N CYS A 176 20.17 -10.62 51.12
CA CYS A 176 20.93 -9.38 51.19
C CYS A 176 20.11 -8.14 50.84
N HIS A 177 19.23 -8.25 49.84
CA HIS A 177 18.42 -7.16 49.30
C HIS A 177 17.00 -7.13 49.88
N GLY A 178 16.50 -8.21 50.47
CA GLY A 178 15.17 -8.23 51.08
C GLY A 178 15.10 -7.38 52.35
N THR A 179 14.01 -6.66 52.53
CA THR A 179 13.70 -5.92 53.75
C THR A 179 12.20 -5.91 54.05
N THR A 180 11.83 -5.47 55.25
CA THR A 180 10.45 -5.16 55.64
C THR A 180 10.15 -3.66 55.60
N GLU A 181 11.19 -2.83 55.41
CA GLU A 181 11.08 -1.39 55.25
C GLU A 181 10.83 -1.02 53.77
N SER A 182 10.70 0.28 53.47
CA SER A 182 10.57 0.74 52.08
C SER A 182 11.78 0.40 51.22
N ASP A 183 11.53 0.30 49.91
CA ASP A 183 12.56 0.12 48.89
C ASP A 183 13.66 1.18 48.98
N VAL A 184 14.89 0.74 48.71
CA VAL A 184 16.06 1.60 48.60
C VAL A 184 16.65 1.39 47.22
N ASP A 185 16.52 2.40 46.37
CA ASP A 185 17.15 2.42 45.04
C ASP A 185 18.61 2.85 45.17
N ASP A 186 19.54 1.99 44.75
CA ASP A 186 20.95 2.33 44.63
C ASP A 186 21.54 1.61 43.42
N PHE A 187 22.04 2.41 42.47
CA PHE A 187 22.60 1.93 41.20
C PHE A 187 24.13 1.97 41.20
N ALA A 188 24.73 2.48 42.28
CA ALA A 188 26.17 2.62 42.41
C ALA A 188 26.80 1.44 43.13
N LYS A 189 28.05 1.16 42.77
CA LYS A 189 28.80 0.02 43.30
C LYS A 189 29.30 0.27 44.72
N PHE A 190 28.83 -0.53 45.69
CA PHE A 190 29.35 -0.66 47.07
C PHE A 190 29.75 0.67 47.73
N ASN A 191 28.92 1.70 47.59
CA ASN A 191 29.14 3.07 48.12
C ASN A 191 28.76 3.22 49.61
N GLY A 192 28.52 2.10 50.31
CA GLY A 192 28.01 2.06 51.69
C GLY A 192 26.48 2.03 51.79
N THR A 193 25.76 2.27 50.69
CA THR A 193 24.33 2.03 50.53
C THR A 193 24.13 0.68 49.85
N ARG A 194 23.04 -0.02 50.20
CA ARG A 194 22.67 -1.29 49.59
C ARG A 194 21.26 -1.13 49.04
N ALA A 195 21.06 -1.49 47.78
CA ALA A 195 19.72 -1.56 47.22
C ALA A 195 18.87 -2.55 48.01
N LYS A 196 17.63 -2.19 48.35
CA LYS A 196 16.72 -3.05 49.11
C LYS A 196 15.33 -3.09 48.50
N ILE A 197 14.69 -4.25 48.62
CA ILE A 197 13.36 -4.58 48.12
C ILE A 197 12.47 -4.99 49.29
N ASN A 198 11.29 -4.40 49.38
CA ASN A 198 10.29 -4.69 50.38
C ASN A 198 9.60 -6.02 50.07
N MET A 199 9.85 -7.02 50.91
CA MET A 199 9.30 -8.37 50.74
C MET A 199 7.79 -8.43 50.92
N THR A 200 7.21 -7.46 51.62
CA THR A 200 5.76 -7.37 51.78
C THR A 200 5.12 -6.92 50.48
N GLU A 201 5.67 -5.90 49.83
CA GLU A 201 5.18 -5.40 48.54
C GLU A 201 5.41 -6.46 47.46
N TRP A 202 6.58 -7.11 47.44
CA TRP A 202 6.89 -8.25 46.56
C TRP A 202 5.82 -9.33 46.53
N THR A 203 5.36 -9.76 47.70
CA THR A 203 4.41 -10.87 47.83
C THR A 203 2.94 -10.43 47.76
N THR A 204 2.66 -9.13 47.80
CA THR A 204 1.29 -8.61 47.82
C THR A 204 0.94 -7.84 46.57
N THR A 205 1.74 -6.85 46.19
CA THR A 205 1.47 -6.01 45.02
C THR A 205 2.38 -6.36 43.86
N GLY A 206 3.57 -6.91 44.09
CA GLY A 206 4.61 -7.27 43.10
C GLY A 206 4.47 -8.63 42.40
N HIS A 207 5.44 -8.96 41.55
CA HIS A 207 5.45 -10.22 40.78
C HIS A 207 5.66 -11.47 41.65
N GLY A 208 6.08 -11.31 42.90
CA GLY A 208 6.18 -12.40 43.88
C GLY A 208 4.85 -12.90 44.46
N ARG A 209 3.72 -12.27 44.10
CA ARG A 209 2.40 -12.67 44.60
C ARG A 209 2.06 -14.11 44.17
N PRO A 210 1.66 -15.01 45.09
CA PRO A 210 1.29 -16.37 44.74
C PRO A 210 -0.14 -16.46 44.21
N LEU A 211 -0.42 -17.45 43.35
CA LEU A 211 -1.75 -17.67 42.77
C LEU A 211 -2.85 -17.87 43.82
N ALA A 212 -2.52 -18.49 44.96
CA ALA A 212 -3.45 -18.73 46.07
C ALA A 212 -4.01 -17.44 46.70
N SER A 213 -3.32 -16.30 46.54
CA SER A 213 -3.77 -14.99 47.04
C SER A 213 -4.78 -14.31 46.10
N GLY A 214 -5.14 -14.91 44.96
CA GLY A 214 -6.03 -14.33 43.97
C GLY A 214 -5.41 -13.17 43.19
N ASN A 215 -6.21 -12.59 42.28
CA ASN A 215 -5.78 -11.52 41.37
C ASN A 215 -5.35 -10.24 42.11
N TYR A 216 -4.52 -9.43 41.44
CA TYR A 216 -4.19 -8.07 41.89
C TYR A 216 -5.43 -7.18 41.93
N THR A 217 -5.32 -6.05 42.63
CA THR A 217 -6.36 -4.98 42.67
C THR A 217 -6.71 -4.46 41.26
N SER A 218 -5.78 -4.54 40.31
CA SER A 218 -6.02 -4.19 38.90
C SER A 218 -6.99 -5.14 38.18
N GLY A 219 -7.20 -6.35 38.74
CA GLY A 219 -7.94 -7.47 38.16
C GLY A 219 -7.05 -8.50 37.45
N ASN A 220 -5.77 -8.21 37.24
CA ASN A 220 -4.85 -9.12 36.54
C ASN A 220 -4.42 -10.30 37.44
N PRO A 221 -4.20 -11.50 36.88
CA PRO A 221 -3.64 -12.63 37.62
C PRO A 221 -2.17 -12.40 38.03
N PRO A 222 -1.71 -13.01 39.14
CA PRO A 222 -0.30 -12.99 39.54
C PRO A 222 0.61 -13.76 38.57
N ALA A 223 1.89 -13.38 38.53
CA ALA A 223 2.91 -14.05 37.71
C ALA A 223 3.23 -15.48 38.18
N ASN A 224 3.17 -15.72 39.50
CA ASN A 224 3.32 -17.05 40.12
C ASN A 224 4.62 -17.79 39.72
N PHE A 225 5.76 -17.11 39.84
CA PHE A 225 7.07 -17.70 39.55
C PHE A 225 7.43 -18.84 40.53
N PRO A 226 7.81 -20.04 40.05
CA PRO A 226 8.30 -21.13 40.90
C PRO A 226 9.78 -20.94 41.30
N GLY A 227 10.23 -21.66 42.32
CA GLY A 227 11.66 -21.73 42.69
C GLY A 227 12.23 -20.40 43.20
N ASN A 228 13.33 -19.94 42.58
CA ASN A 228 13.97 -18.65 42.88
C ASN A 228 13.44 -17.57 41.92
N PRO A 229 12.45 -16.76 42.34
CA PRO A 229 11.66 -15.95 41.42
C PRO A 229 12.41 -14.71 40.90
N CYS A 230 13.55 -14.35 41.49
CA CYS A 230 14.33 -13.17 41.05
C CYS A 230 15.07 -13.45 39.74
N TRP A 231 15.41 -14.72 39.47
CA TRP A 231 16.18 -15.11 38.30
C TRP A 231 15.40 -15.09 36.99
N TYR A 232 14.08 -14.87 37.06
CA TYR A 232 13.25 -14.63 35.88
C TYR A 232 13.46 -13.24 35.30
N CYS A 233 14.05 -12.33 36.07
CA CYS A 233 14.31 -10.97 35.64
C CYS A 233 15.78 -10.56 35.79
N HIS A 234 16.51 -11.15 36.72
CA HIS A 234 17.90 -10.82 36.99
C HIS A 234 18.83 -11.99 36.68
N ASP A 235 19.92 -11.73 35.97
CA ASP A 235 20.94 -12.73 35.70
C ASP A 235 21.99 -12.74 36.82
N ASN A 236 22.04 -13.85 37.57
CA ASN A 236 23.00 -14.07 38.64
C ASN A 236 24.46 -14.17 38.13
N ASN A 237 24.66 -14.39 36.83
CA ASN A 237 25.98 -14.41 36.23
C ASN A 237 26.59 -13.02 36.01
N VAL A 238 25.75 -11.98 35.89
CA VAL A 238 26.19 -10.59 35.85
C VAL A 238 26.84 -10.26 37.19
N LEU A 239 27.86 -9.41 37.21
CA LEU A 239 28.60 -9.04 38.42
C LEU A 239 28.05 -7.73 39.01
N HIS A 240 28.27 -7.47 40.30
CA HIS A 240 27.73 -6.26 40.95
C HIS A 240 28.38 -4.95 40.45
N ASN A 241 29.44 -5.05 39.65
CA ASN A 241 30.16 -3.89 39.09
C ASN A 241 30.12 -3.86 37.55
N ASP A 242 29.12 -4.47 36.93
CA ASP A 242 28.97 -4.36 35.49
C ASP A 242 28.32 -3.02 35.11
N ALA A 243 29.14 -2.07 34.66
CA ALA A 243 28.68 -0.76 34.22
C ALA A 243 27.74 -0.82 32.99
N THR A 244 27.74 -1.94 32.25
CA THR A 244 26.88 -2.14 31.08
C THR A 244 25.53 -2.80 31.40
N ASN A 245 25.36 -3.26 32.65
CA ASN A 245 24.11 -3.83 33.14
C ASN A 245 23.95 -3.56 34.65
N PRO A 246 23.76 -2.29 35.05
CA PRO A 246 23.73 -1.91 36.47
C PRO A 246 22.57 -2.56 37.25
N PHE A 247 21.48 -2.92 36.56
CA PHE A 247 20.32 -3.59 37.12
C PHE A 247 20.45 -5.13 37.14
N ARG A 248 21.55 -5.68 36.59
CA ARG A 248 21.79 -7.12 36.47
C ARG A 248 20.64 -7.85 35.77
N LEU A 249 20.00 -7.20 34.78
CA LEU A 249 18.84 -7.75 34.10
C LEU A 249 19.23 -8.91 33.19
N GLN A 250 18.36 -9.89 33.11
CA GLN A 250 18.50 -10.95 32.13
C GLN A 250 18.20 -10.38 30.73
N LYS A 251 19.13 -10.53 29.80
CA LYS A 251 18.92 -10.10 28.42
C LYS A 251 18.10 -11.14 27.67
N HIS A 252 17.18 -10.69 26.83
CA HIS A 252 16.40 -11.59 25.99
C HIS A 252 17.28 -12.13 24.86
N GLN A 253 17.47 -13.45 24.82
CA GLN A 253 18.41 -14.09 23.89
C GLN A 253 18.08 -13.83 22.40
N GLN A 254 16.79 -13.73 22.06
CA GLN A 254 16.32 -13.30 20.74
C GLN A 254 16.76 -11.88 20.33
N PHE A 255 17.13 -10.99 21.25
CA PHE A 255 17.59 -9.64 20.90
C PHE A 255 19.12 -9.53 20.99
N GLU A 256 19.78 -10.30 21.85
CA GLU A 256 21.24 -10.21 22.04
C GLU A 256 22.05 -10.78 20.87
N GLY A 257 21.70 -11.96 20.35
CA GLY A 257 22.48 -12.66 19.30
C GLY A 257 21.96 -12.53 17.87
N ARG A 258 20.83 -11.85 17.70
CA ARG A 258 19.96 -11.92 16.51
C ARG A 258 19.57 -10.52 15.99
N PHE A 259 19.72 -9.46 16.80
CA PHE A 259 19.46 -8.09 16.34
C PHE A 259 20.30 -7.74 15.11
N GLU A 260 21.58 -8.11 15.12
CA GLU A 260 22.51 -7.88 14.01
C GLU A 260 22.25 -8.75 12.77
N LYS A 261 21.34 -9.74 12.87
CA LYS A 261 20.99 -10.65 11.78
C LYS A 261 19.57 -10.38 11.29
N GLU A 262 18.56 -10.76 12.05
CA GLU A 262 17.16 -10.72 11.62
C GLU A 262 16.53 -9.33 11.75
N CYS A 263 16.86 -8.54 12.78
CA CYS A 263 16.31 -7.18 12.94
C CYS A 263 16.97 -6.17 11.99
N VAL A 264 18.22 -6.42 11.59
CA VAL A 264 18.94 -5.68 10.55
C VAL A 264 18.19 -5.63 9.23
N TYR A 265 17.33 -6.61 8.91
CA TYR A 265 16.44 -6.57 7.74
C TYR A 265 15.62 -5.26 7.64
N CYS A 266 15.21 -4.71 8.79
CA CYS A 266 14.46 -3.44 8.87
C CYS A 266 15.30 -2.28 9.46
N HIS A 267 16.40 -2.56 10.14
CA HIS A 267 17.17 -1.58 10.93
C HIS A 267 18.66 -1.51 10.53
N MET A 268 18.96 -1.63 9.24
CA MET A 268 20.35 -1.64 8.73
C MET A 268 20.94 -0.25 8.54
N GLU A 269 22.25 -0.15 8.78
CA GLU A 269 23.08 0.98 8.36
C GLU A 269 23.50 0.86 6.88
N GLY A 270 23.35 -0.35 6.31
CA GLY A 270 23.67 -0.66 4.92
C GLY A 270 25.11 -1.11 4.72
N LEU A 271 25.75 -1.72 5.72
CA LEU A 271 27.11 -2.22 5.64
C LEU A 271 27.14 -3.62 5.00
N ASN A 272 28.21 -3.95 4.28
CA ASN A 272 28.31 -5.29 3.64
C ASN A 272 28.34 -6.43 4.67
N VAL A 273 28.90 -6.17 5.86
CA VAL A 273 28.93 -7.15 6.96
C VAL A 273 27.51 -7.51 7.42
N GLU A 274 26.60 -6.53 7.48
CA GLU A 274 25.19 -6.75 7.83
C GLU A 274 24.48 -7.63 6.79
N CYS A 275 24.77 -7.40 5.50
CA CYS A 275 24.24 -8.23 4.42
C CYS A 275 24.74 -9.68 4.53
N LEU A 276 26.03 -9.88 4.82
CA LEU A 276 26.62 -11.22 4.95
C LEU A 276 26.11 -11.96 6.20
N GLU A 277 25.94 -11.27 7.31
CA GLU A 277 25.36 -11.84 8.55
C GLU A 277 23.92 -12.31 8.35
N CYS A 278 23.14 -11.61 7.51
CA CYS A 278 21.80 -12.02 7.13
C CYS A 278 21.81 -13.16 6.09
N HIS A 279 22.67 -13.13 5.08
CA HIS A 279 22.59 -14.04 3.92
C HIS A 279 23.42 -15.33 4.02
N ASP A 280 24.50 -15.36 4.81
CA ASP A 280 25.45 -16.49 4.89
C ASP A 280 25.22 -17.38 6.13
N SER A 281 24.25 -17.05 6.99
CA SER A 281 23.91 -17.84 8.18
C SER A 281 22.69 -18.74 7.98
N VAL A 282 22.83 -20.05 8.23
CA VAL A 282 21.71 -21.04 8.17
C VAL A 282 20.56 -20.73 9.13
N GLU A 283 20.82 -19.95 10.19
CA GLU A 283 19.82 -19.64 11.20
C GLU A 283 19.06 -18.33 10.92
N SER A 284 19.44 -17.59 9.87
CA SER A 284 18.80 -16.34 9.46
C SER A 284 17.46 -16.57 8.75
N ILE A 285 16.59 -15.56 8.74
CA ILE A 285 15.33 -15.54 7.98
C ILE A 285 15.55 -15.56 6.45
N ALA A 286 16.77 -15.28 5.99
CA ALA A 286 17.13 -15.19 4.59
C ALA A 286 18.51 -15.85 4.32
N PRO A 287 18.63 -17.19 4.37
CA PRO A 287 19.92 -17.89 4.26
C PRO A 287 20.31 -18.20 2.80
N GLN A 288 20.11 -17.28 1.85
CA GLN A 288 20.25 -17.57 0.41
C GLN A 288 21.66 -18.08 0.05
N LEU A 289 22.72 -17.53 0.65
CA LEU A 289 24.10 -17.94 0.36
C LEU A 289 24.42 -19.31 0.97
N THR A 290 23.87 -19.62 2.14
CA THR A 290 24.08 -20.91 2.80
C THR A 290 23.29 -22.05 2.15
N VAL A 291 22.07 -21.78 1.68
CA VAL A 291 21.24 -22.76 0.95
C VAL A 291 21.89 -23.14 -0.39
N LEU A 292 22.51 -22.19 -1.08
CA LEU A 292 23.28 -22.46 -2.31
C LEU A 292 24.47 -23.39 -2.07
N ARG A 293 25.20 -23.23 -0.96
CA ARG A 293 26.32 -24.12 -0.58
C ARG A 293 25.88 -25.53 -0.16
N VAL A 294 24.71 -25.67 0.45
CA VAL A 294 24.19 -26.97 0.92
C VAL A 294 23.55 -27.78 -0.22
N THR A 295 22.95 -27.14 -1.21
CA THR A 295 22.22 -27.81 -2.30
C THR A 295 23.16 -28.42 -3.35
N TYR A 296 24.40 -27.93 -3.48
CA TYR A 296 25.39 -28.43 -4.45
C TYR A 296 26.77 -28.65 -3.82
N PRO A 297 26.96 -29.74 -3.06
CA PRO A 297 28.28 -30.09 -2.53
C PRO A 297 29.15 -30.71 -3.64
N GLY A 298 30.02 -29.90 -4.27
CA GLY A 298 31.20 -30.41 -4.99
C GLY A 298 31.03 -30.83 -6.46
N THR A 299 30.16 -30.20 -7.24
CA THR A 299 30.16 -30.36 -8.71
C THR A 299 30.65 -29.08 -9.40
N PRO A 300 31.67 -29.15 -10.30
CA PRO A 300 31.97 -28.04 -11.20
C PRO A 300 30.84 -27.96 -12.22
N HIS A 301 29.83 -27.12 -11.96
CA HIS A 301 28.65 -27.00 -12.80
C HIS A 301 28.78 -25.91 -13.86
N LEU A 302 28.27 -26.27 -15.03
CA LEU A 302 28.40 -25.60 -16.31
C LEU A 302 27.79 -24.20 -16.30
N ALA A 303 28.55 -23.27 -16.86
CA ALA A 303 28.18 -21.90 -17.13
C ALA A 303 27.02 -21.80 -18.11
N THR A 304 25.83 -21.44 -17.61
CA THR A 304 24.84 -20.60 -18.30
C THR A 304 23.88 -20.02 -17.24
N ASP A 305 23.66 -18.70 -17.32
CA ASP A 305 22.74 -17.83 -16.55
C ASP A 305 23.33 -17.05 -15.34
N ASP A 306 23.94 -15.91 -15.69
CA ASP A 306 23.96 -14.54 -15.12
C ASP A 306 23.95 -14.22 -13.61
N CYS A 307 23.80 -15.16 -12.68
CA CYS A 307 23.85 -14.88 -11.23
C CYS A 307 25.01 -15.56 -10.47
N ILE A 308 25.84 -16.37 -11.14
CA ILE A 308 26.82 -17.24 -10.47
C ILE A 308 28.28 -16.74 -10.58
N SER A 309 28.59 -15.74 -11.42
CA SER A 309 29.99 -15.32 -11.62
C SER A 309 30.62 -14.51 -10.47
N CYS A 310 29.90 -14.24 -9.38
CA CYS A 310 30.39 -13.38 -8.29
C CYS A 310 30.74 -14.14 -6.99
N HIS A 311 30.42 -15.44 -6.90
CA HIS A 311 30.63 -16.23 -5.68
C HIS A 311 31.62 -17.39 -5.85
N ASP A 312 32.08 -17.65 -7.07
CA ASP A 312 32.93 -18.79 -7.39
C ASP A 312 34.30 -18.32 -7.91
N THR A 313 35.12 -17.83 -7.00
CA THR A 313 36.57 -17.93 -7.14
C THR A 313 37.14 -18.39 -5.83
N ASP A 314 37.69 -19.60 -5.84
CA ASP A 314 38.35 -20.34 -4.75
C ASP A 314 39.57 -19.65 -4.11
N ASP A 315 39.82 -18.37 -4.40
CA ASP A 315 40.94 -17.62 -3.85
C ASP A 315 40.38 -16.43 -3.07
N GLY A 316 40.44 -16.49 -1.73
CA GLY A 316 40.07 -15.43 -0.79
C GLY A 316 40.88 -14.13 -0.89
N TYR A 317 41.20 -13.68 -2.10
CA TYR A 317 42.10 -12.58 -2.41
C TYR A 317 41.37 -11.25 -2.70
N PHE A 318 40.06 -11.28 -3.00
CA PHE A 318 39.31 -10.07 -3.40
C PHE A 318 38.65 -9.29 -2.25
N TYR A 319 38.51 -9.88 -1.06
CA TYR A 319 37.96 -9.18 0.11
C TYR A 319 39.01 -8.38 0.90
N ALA A 320 40.30 -8.51 0.58
CA ALA A 320 41.39 -7.86 1.29
C ALA A 320 41.68 -6.41 0.83
N THR A 321 41.14 -5.95 -0.30
CA THR A 321 41.48 -4.64 -0.90
C THR A 321 40.35 -3.60 -0.86
N GLY A 322 39.16 -3.95 -0.35
CA GLY A 322 38.09 -2.98 -0.09
C GLY A 322 37.42 -2.33 -1.32
N THR A 323 37.65 -2.85 -2.53
CA THR A 323 37.22 -2.19 -3.78
C THR A 323 35.85 -2.60 -4.33
N THR A 324 35.19 -3.65 -3.82
CA THR A 324 33.83 -4.02 -4.22
C THR A 324 33.05 -4.71 -3.08
N GLY A 325 32.02 -4.05 -2.58
CA GLY A 325 31.11 -4.53 -1.54
C GLY A 325 29.80 -5.09 -2.07
N CYS A 326 29.02 -5.81 -1.25
CA CYS A 326 27.64 -6.22 -1.57
C CYS A 326 26.77 -5.05 -2.07
N ASN A 327 27.02 -3.83 -1.56
CA ASN A 327 26.32 -2.62 -1.99
C ASN A 327 26.92 -1.93 -3.24
N SER A 328 28.10 -2.33 -3.70
CA SER A 328 28.80 -1.72 -4.86
C SER A 328 29.13 -2.71 -5.97
N ALA A 329 28.73 -3.98 -5.82
CA ALA A 329 28.77 -4.97 -6.88
C ALA A 329 27.60 -4.69 -7.83
N GLN A 330 27.86 -4.68 -9.14
CA GLN A 330 26.89 -4.45 -10.22
C GLN A 330 25.70 -5.45 -10.25
N CYS A 331 25.59 -6.35 -9.26
CA CYS A 331 24.47 -7.26 -9.04
C CYS A 331 23.36 -6.64 -8.17
N HIS A 332 23.70 -5.67 -7.30
CA HIS A 332 22.74 -4.90 -6.49
C HIS A 332 22.56 -3.45 -6.97
N ASP A 333 23.34 -3.04 -7.97
CA ASP A 333 23.23 -1.75 -8.65
C ASP A 333 22.41 -1.84 -9.94
N ALA A 334 21.64 -0.79 -10.21
CA ALA A 334 21.01 -0.59 -11.50
C ALA A 334 22.04 0.00 -12.48
N SER A 335 22.26 -0.64 -13.62
CA SER A 335 22.65 0.05 -14.85
C SER A 335 21.38 0.67 -15.46
N GLU A 336 21.30 1.89 -15.99
CA GLU A 336 22.26 2.95 -16.33
C GLU A 336 21.45 4.27 -16.50
N GLY A 337 22.01 5.41 -16.03
CA GLY A 337 21.85 6.74 -16.65
C GLY A 337 20.71 7.67 -16.22
N TYR A 338 20.93 8.48 -15.16
CA TYR A 338 20.83 9.96 -15.17
C TYR A 338 21.20 10.49 -13.78
N GLU A 339 22.21 11.36 -13.71
CA GLU A 339 22.59 12.09 -12.49
C GLU A 339 21.73 13.37 -12.38
N ASP A 340 21.42 13.78 -11.15
CA ASP A 340 20.66 14.95 -10.68
C ASP A 340 19.12 14.80 -10.50
N GLU A 341 18.71 13.95 -9.54
CA GLU A 341 17.37 13.95 -8.89
C GLU A 341 17.54 13.68 -7.37
N PRO A 342 17.06 14.54 -6.44
CA PRO A 342 16.95 14.19 -5.03
C PRO A 342 15.76 13.23 -4.86
N GLY A 343 16.01 11.95 -5.08
CA GLY A 343 14.99 10.89 -5.04
C GLY A 343 15.28 9.69 -5.95
N SER A 344 16.30 9.77 -6.82
CA SER A 344 16.69 8.66 -7.69
C SER A 344 17.65 7.69 -6.97
N GLY A 345 17.14 6.49 -6.68
CA GLY A 345 17.95 5.29 -6.51
C GLY A 345 18.78 5.20 -5.24
N HIS A 346 18.22 4.65 -4.17
CA HIS A 346 19.03 3.99 -3.14
C HIS A 346 18.62 2.52 -3.01
N GLN A 347 19.32 1.68 -3.78
CA GLN A 347 19.70 0.30 -3.45
C GLN A 347 18.53 -0.69 -3.24
N LYS A 348 18.43 -1.72 -4.10
CA LYS A 348 17.50 -2.86 -3.95
C LYS A 348 17.80 -3.68 -2.68
N ARG A 349 17.50 -3.13 -1.52
CA ARG A 349 17.61 -3.75 -0.20
C ARG A 349 16.20 -4.01 0.29
N HIS A 350 15.75 -5.25 0.13
CA HIS A 350 14.63 -5.91 0.82
C HIS A 350 13.25 -5.23 0.86
N ASN A 351 13.02 -4.08 0.19
CA ASN A 351 11.72 -3.39 0.05
C ASN A 351 10.95 -3.28 1.38
N THR A 352 11.63 -2.88 2.45
CA THR A 352 11.03 -2.76 3.79
C THR A 352 10.50 -1.36 4.10
N GLY A 353 10.74 -0.37 3.22
CA GLY A 353 10.34 1.02 3.43
C GLY A 353 11.03 1.74 4.59
N ALA A 354 11.94 1.06 5.31
CA ALA A 354 12.51 1.53 6.58
C ALA A 354 13.69 2.50 6.43
N GLY A 355 14.19 2.72 5.20
CA GLY A 355 15.34 3.59 4.91
C GLY A 355 16.66 3.08 5.50
N LEU A 356 17.69 3.94 5.47
CA LEU A 356 18.97 3.69 6.15
C LEU A 356 18.97 4.29 7.54
N TRP A 357 19.51 3.54 8.49
CA TRP A 357 19.65 3.97 9.87
C TRP A 357 21.03 4.54 10.13
N THR A 358 21.14 5.49 11.05
CA THR A 358 22.44 5.91 11.59
C THR A 358 22.89 4.90 12.63
N SER A 359 24.21 4.76 12.85
CA SER A 359 24.75 3.88 13.89
C SER A 359 24.18 4.23 15.28
N ALA A 360 23.90 5.51 15.52
CA ALA A 360 23.27 5.98 16.74
C ALA A 360 21.82 5.50 16.87
N ALA A 361 21.01 5.58 15.81
CA ALA A 361 19.63 5.09 15.81
C ALA A 361 19.57 3.57 15.99
N LYS A 362 20.44 2.83 15.29
CA LYS A 362 20.53 1.38 15.40
C LYS A 362 20.97 0.95 16.81
N THR A 363 21.97 1.62 17.38
CA THR A 363 22.45 1.36 18.75
C THR A 363 21.39 1.68 19.80
N ASP A 364 20.67 2.80 19.64
CA ASP A 364 19.63 3.21 20.58
C ASP A 364 18.47 2.20 20.63
N VAL A 365 17.99 1.77 19.45
CA VAL A 365 16.93 0.77 19.35
C VAL A 365 17.43 -0.59 19.82
N ARG A 366 18.64 -1.01 19.44
CA ARG A 366 19.25 -2.23 19.99
C ARG A 366 19.28 -2.21 21.51
N ASN A 367 19.72 -1.10 22.10
CA ASN A 367 19.74 -0.90 23.55
C ASN A 367 18.34 -1.00 24.16
N GLN A 368 17.32 -0.40 23.54
CA GLN A 368 15.92 -0.54 23.96
C GLN A 368 15.46 -2.00 24.00
N TYR A 369 15.63 -2.73 22.89
CA TYR A 369 15.16 -4.11 22.76
C TYR A 369 15.91 -5.08 23.68
N VAL A 370 17.24 -4.96 23.76
CA VAL A 370 18.07 -5.85 24.58
C VAL A 370 17.79 -5.64 26.07
N MET A 371 17.64 -4.39 26.51
CA MET A 371 17.43 -4.07 27.92
C MET A 371 15.97 -4.32 28.36
N MET A 372 14.97 -3.93 27.56
CA MET A 372 13.55 -4.22 27.87
C MET A 372 13.18 -5.69 27.68
N GLY A 373 14.03 -6.43 26.96
CA GLY A 373 13.80 -7.82 26.59
C GLY A 373 13.30 -8.67 27.76
N VAL A 374 13.84 -8.50 28.96
CA VAL A 374 13.42 -9.21 30.17
C VAL A 374 11.90 -9.15 30.44
N CYS A 375 11.29 -7.97 30.23
CA CYS A 375 9.86 -7.79 30.41
C CYS A 375 9.08 -8.33 29.20
N LEU A 376 9.62 -8.10 28.00
CA LEU A 376 8.98 -8.44 26.73
C LEU A 376 8.86 -9.96 26.53
N VAL A 377 9.74 -10.78 27.13
CA VAL A 377 9.59 -12.25 27.12
C VAL A 377 8.16 -12.64 27.51
N CYS A 378 7.64 -12.06 28.59
CA CYS A 378 6.33 -12.42 29.15
C CYS A 378 5.22 -11.45 28.72
N HIS A 379 5.57 -10.20 28.44
CA HIS A 379 4.61 -9.13 28.22
C HIS A 379 4.49 -8.69 26.77
N ASP A 380 5.25 -9.18 25.79
CA ASP A 380 5.17 -8.61 24.43
C ASP A 380 3.78 -8.78 23.74
N ASP A 381 3.37 -7.78 22.96
CA ASP A 381 2.07 -7.74 22.29
C ASP A 381 2.19 -7.99 20.79
N ASP A 382 2.00 -9.25 20.40
CA ASP A 382 1.89 -9.66 18.99
C ASP A 382 0.44 -10.00 18.58
N SER A 383 -0.56 -9.35 19.19
CA SER A 383 -1.98 -9.61 18.84
C SER A 383 -2.36 -9.24 17.41
N ASN A 384 -1.51 -8.48 16.71
CA ASN A 384 -1.65 -8.15 15.28
C ASN A 384 -0.77 -9.02 14.35
N ASN A 385 -0.11 -10.05 14.90
CA ASN A 385 0.68 -11.04 14.16
C ASN A 385 1.79 -10.41 13.29
N ARG A 386 2.41 -9.32 13.74
CA ARG A 386 3.49 -8.65 13.00
C ARG A 386 4.84 -9.32 13.19
N CYS A 387 5.10 -9.89 14.36
CA CYS A 387 6.32 -10.64 14.64
C CYS A 387 6.15 -12.11 14.23
N ASN A 388 5.04 -12.75 14.62
CA ASN A 388 4.79 -14.16 14.30
C ASN A 388 4.44 -14.42 12.82
N SER A 389 4.14 -13.40 12.00
CA SER A 389 4.05 -13.57 10.54
C SER A 389 5.39 -13.90 9.89
N CYS A 390 6.50 -13.53 10.53
CA CYS A 390 7.84 -13.68 9.99
C CYS A 390 8.71 -14.64 10.82
N HIS A 391 8.38 -14.83 12.10
CA HIS A 391 9.12 -15.69 13.03
C HIS A 391 8.27 -16.91 13.42
N THR A 392 8.65 -18.10 12.93
CA THR A 392 7.94 -19.36 13.24
C THR A 392 8.87 -20.30 14.02
N GLY A 393 8.51 -20.67 15.26
CA GLY A 393 9.26 -21.63 16.08
C GLY A 393 9.04 -21.48 17.60
N PRO A 394 9.36 -22.50 18.42
CA PRO A 394 9.23 -22.44 19.88
C PRO A 394 10.03 -21.30 20.53
N GLN A 395 11.16 -20.92 19.93
CA GLN A 395 12.02 -19.83 20.38
C GLN A 395 11.43 -18.42 20.20
N TYR A 396 10.28 -18.29 19.51
CA TYR A 396 9.57 -17.03 19.27
C TYR A 396 8.20 -16.99 19.98
N GLN A 397 7.91 -17.99 20.82
CA GLN A 397 6.68 -18.01 21.61
C GLN A 397 6.78 -17.03 22.77
N LEU A 398 5.72 -16.24 22.94
CA LEU A 398 5.59 -15.30 24.05
C LEU A 398 5.41 -16.07 25.37
N GLY A 399 6.39 -15.92 26.25
CA GLY A 399 6.45 -16.48 27.59
C GLY A 399 7.82 -17.08 27.89
N TYR A 400 7.99 -17.46 29.15
CA TYR A 400 9.23 -18.07 29.65
C TYR A 400 8.93 -19.47 30.19
N ASP A 401 9.67 -20.50 29.75
CA ASP A 401 9.54 -21.85 30.30
C ASP A 401 10.73 -22.20 31.23
N PRO A 402 10.52 -22.23 32.56
CA PRO A 402 11.54 -22.66 33.51
C PRO A 402 11.68 -24.20 33.63
N GLY A 403 11.13 -24.98 32.69
CA GLY A 403 11.07 -26.44 32.78
C GLY A 403 9.88 -26.97 33.58
N THR A 404 8.96 -26.08 33.97
CA THR A 404 7.69 -26.41 34.65
C THR A 404 6.46 -25.94 33.86
N GLY A 405 6.65 -25.50 32.61
CA GLY A 405 5.61 -24.98 31.71
C GLY A 405 5.74 -23.48 31.45
N HIS A 406 5.29 -23.04 30.27
CA HIS A 406 5.43 -21.68 29.76
C HIS A 406 4.59 -20.66 30.57
N ILE A 407 5.26 -19.65 31.13
CA ILE A 407 4.67 -18.55 31.91
C ILE A 407 4.53 -17.33 30.99
N THR A 408 3.33 -16.79 30.85
CA THR A 408 3.04 -15.62 29.99
C THR A 408 2.09 -14.65 30.70
N ALA A 409 2.11 -13.37 30.31
CA ALA A 409 1.26 -12.36 30.90
C ALA A 409 -0.07 -12.19 30.17
N THR A 410 -1.09 -11.78 30.92
CA THR A 410 -2.40 -11.39 30.37
C THR A 410 -2.45 -9.94 29.90
N SER A 411 -1.63 -9.08 30.51
CA SER A 411 -1.45 -7.69 30.08
C SER A 411 -0.24 -7.64 29.15
N LYS A 412 -0.51 -7.52 27.85
CA LYS A 412 0.53 -7.40 26.83
C LYS A 412 0.91 -5.92 26.62
N ALA A 413 2.17 -5.67 26.30
CA ALA A 413 2.87 -4.42 26.10
C ALA A 413 3.85 -4.62 24.96
N THR A 414 3.80 -3.83 23.88
CA THR A 414 4.74 -3.98 22.76
C THR A 414 6.15 -3.47 23.11
N SER A 415 7.11 -3.91 22.29
CA SER A 415 8.49 -3.47 22.29
C SER A 415 8.78 -2.00 21.93
N THR A 416 7.79 -1.20 21.47
CA THR A 416 8.00 0.15 20.92
C THR A 416 7.30 1.27 21.70
N HIS A 417 7.55 1.39 23.00
CA HIS A 417 6.83 2.29 23.92
C HIS A 417 6.99 3.80 23.65
N PHE A 418 8.04 4.22 22.94
CA PHE A 418 8.46 5.63 22.86
C PHE A 418 8.34 6.21 21.46
N GLY A 419 7.66 7.35 21.34
CA GLY A 419 7.43 8.05 20.08
C GLY A 419 8.34 9.26 19.85
N TYR A 420 8.22 9.87 18.66
CA TYR A 420 8.99 11.02 18.16
C TYR A 420 9.22 12.17 19.18
N LYS A 421 8.26 12.44 20.08
CA LYS A 421 8.39 13.53 21.07
C LYS A 421 9.42 13.27 22.17
N HIS A 422 9.53 12.03 22.64
CA HIS A 422 10.52 11.66 23.66
C HIS A 422 11.93 11.70 23.06
N TYR A 423 12.06 11.24 21.81
CA TYR A 423 13.29 11.32 21.04
C TYR A 423 13.70 12.76 20.72
N ALA A 424 12.77 13.63 20.31
CA ALA A 424 13.06 15.03 20.03
C ALA A 424 13.57 15.80 21.27
N ALA A 425 13.12 15.44 22.48
CA ALA A 425 13.67 16.02 23.71
C ALA A 425 15.09 15.53 23.98
N TYR A 426 15.37 14.25 23.71
CA TYR A 426 16.71 13.67 23.80
C TYR A 426 17.68 14.29 22.80
N GLU A 427 17.30 14.49 21.53
CA GLU A 427 18.16 15.13 20.52
C GLU A 427 18.59 16.55 20.93
N ASN A 428 17.75 17.27 21.69
CA ASN A 428 18.05 18.62 22.12
C ASN A 428 18.93 18.69 23.39
N ASN A 429 18.74 17.77 24.35
CA ASN A 429 19.28 17.91 25.71
C ASN A 429 20.07 16.69 26.24
N GLY A 430 20.14 15.59 25.48
CA GLY A 430 20.81 14.35 25.88
C GLY A 430 20.12 13.57 27.00
N VAL A 431 18.88 13.94 27.37
CA VAL A 431 18.08 13.31 28.44
C VAL A 431 16.71 12.96 27.92
N TRP A 432 16.21 11.77 28.26
CA TRP A 432 14.89 11.31 27.84
C TRP A 432 13.83 11.75 28.84
N LYS A 433 12.88 12.59 28.40
CA LYS A 433 11.72 13.00 29.22
C LYS A 433 10.68 11.90 29.24
N GLY A 434 10.04 11.64 30.38
CA GLY A 434 8.95 10.67 30.56
C GLY A 434 9.36 9.20 30.65
N GLY A 435 10.66 8.89 30.77
CA GLY A 435 11.18 7.52 30.76
C GLY A 435 11.48 6.98 29.34
N LYS A 436 12.27 5.90 29.27
CA LYS A 436 12.69 5.15 28.06
C LYS A 436 12.58 3.61 28.26
N PHE A 437 12.30 3.13 29.45
CA PHE A 437 12.19 1.70 29.75
C PHE A 437 10.95 1.42 30.59
N CYS A 438 10.47 0.17 30.55
CA CYS A 438 9.30 -0.24 31.33
C CYS A 438 9.45 0.12 32.83
N TRP A 439 10.66 -0.08 33.38
CA TRP A 439 10.97 0.21 34.78
C TRP A 439 11.24 1.68 35.09
N ASP A 440 11.16 2.59 34.13
CA ASP A 440 11.11 4.03 34.46
C ASP A 440 9.73 4.40 35.05
N CYS A 441 8.70 3.61 34.74
CA CYS A 441 7.32 3.83 35.19
C CYS A 441 6.80 2.72 36.08
N HIS A 442 7.25 1.49 35.88
CA HIS A 442 6.79 0.31 36.61
C HIS A 442 7.83 -0.17 37.62
N ASP A 443 7.42 -0.57 38.82
CA ASP A 443 8.23 -1.36 39.74
C ASP A 443 7.71 -2.80 39.77
N PRO A 444 8.38 -3.74 39.11
CA PRO A 444 7.98 -5.15 39.12
C PRO A 444 8.06 -5.77 40.52
N HIS A 445 8.79 -5.15 41.46
CA HIS A 445 8.86 -5.60 42.84
C HIS A 445 7.60 -5.26 43.64
N GLY A 446 6.81 -4.31 43.16
CA GLY A 446 5.52 -3.96 43.71
C GLY A 446 5.57 -2.67 44.51
N ASP A 447 4.57 -1.83 44.25
CA ASP A 447 4.34 -0.58 44.97
C ASP A 447 2.85 -0.51 45.36
N THR A 448 2.42 0.59 45.98
CA THR A 448 1.02 0.76 46.39
C THR A 448 0.05 1.04 45.24
N ASN A 449 0.58 1.41 44.05
CA ASN A 449 -0.21 1.72 42.88
C ASN A 449 -0.57 0.47 42.06
N ILE A 450 -1.69 0.53 41.34
CA ILE A 450 -2.11 -0.55 40.44
C ILE A 450 -1.21 -0.64 39.22
N TYR A 451 -1.17 -1.82 38.59
CA TYR A 451 -0.33 -2.10 37.42
C TYR A 451 1.16 -1.94 37.68
N MET A 452 1.59 -2.15 38.92
CA MET A 452 3.00 -2.00 39.30
C MET A 452 3.54 -0.61 39.00
N ILE A 453 2.72 0.43 38.92
CA ILE A 453 3.24 1.78 38.68
C ILE A 453 4.04 2.21 39.91
N GLN A 454 5.18 2.86 39.70
CA GLN A 454 6.00 3.28 40.82
C GLN A 454 5.29 4.32 41.68
N ASN A 455 5.56 4.32 42.98
CA ASN A 455 5.19 5.42 43.86
C ASN A 455 5.91 6.72 43.44
N LYS A 456 7.08 6.60 42.78
CA LYS A 456 7.81 7.71 42.16
C LYS A 456 8.30 7.34 40.75
N VAL A 457 7.61 7.77 39.71
CA VAL A 457 8.02 7.47 38.32
C VAL A 457 9.14 8.42 37.87
N ALA A 458 10.00 7.94 36.98
CA ALA A 458 11.03 8.75 36.34
C ALA A 458 10.38 9.72 35.34
N THR A 459 10.51 11.02 35.61
CA THR A 459 10.14 12.07 34.65
C THR A 459 11.26 12.38 33.67
N GLU A 460 12.50 12.03 34.02
CA GLU A 460 13.65 12.07 33.14
C GLU A 460 14.56 10.88 33.44
N THR A 461 15.15 10.28 32.41
CA THR A 461 16.03 9.11 32.54
C THR A 461 17.28 9.27 31.69
N ASP A 462 18.35 8.56 32.07
CA ASP A 462 19.66 8.58 31.38
C ASP A 462 19.59 8.07 29.93
N GLY A 463 18.53 7.33 29.60
CA GLY A 463 18.31 6.78 28.26
C GLY A 463 19.20 5.61 27.89
N ALA A 464 20.15 5.22 28.73
CA ALA A 464 21.04 4.10 28.46
C ALA A 464 20.60 2.84 29.21
N TYR A 465 20.24 3.00 30.49
CA TYR A 465 19.90 1.89 31.37
C TYR A 465 18.58 2.09 32.11
N GLY A 466 17.99 3.28 32.04
CA GLY A 466 16.78 3.61 32.79
C GLY A 466 17.11 4.09 34.20
N ILE A 467 18.27 4.72 34.39
CA ILE A 467 18.63 5.31 35.67
C ILE A 467 17.91 6.67 35.77
N PRO A 468 17.03 6.86 36.77
CA PRO A 468 16.23 8.06 36.87
C PRO A 468 17.08 9.29 37.18
N VAL A 469 16.95 10.33 36.35
CA VAL A 469 17.56 11.66 36.56
C VAL A 469 16.66 12.52 37.44
N THR A 470 15.37 12.55 37.12
CA THR A 470 14.34 13.20 37.94
C THR A 470 13.15 12.28 38.12
N ARG A 471 12.50 12.34 39.31
CA ARG A 471 11.32 11.55 39.64
C ARG A 471 10.24 12.41 40.26
N ARG A 472 8.99 11.95 40.18
CA ARG A 472 7.84 12.60 40.83
C ARG A 472 6.90 11.57 41.43
N ASP A 473 6.29 11.93 42.56
CA ASP A 473 5.32 11.09 43.25
C ASP A 473 4.10 10.82 42.36
N VAL A 474 3.58 9.60 42.36
CA VAL A 474 2.37 9.17 41.65
C VAL A 474 1.41 8.49 42.62
N VAL A 475 0.13 8.80 42.47
CA VAL A 475 -0.98 8.08 43.10
C VAL A 475 -1.93 7.59 42.00
N PHE A 476 -1.93 6.28 41.79
CA PHE A 476 -2.77 5.57 40.83
C PHE A 476 -3.19 4.22 41.41
N THR A 477 -4.22 4.20 42.25
CA THR A 477 -4.62 3.01 43.03
C THR A 477 -5.88 2.31 42.50
N ARG A 478 -6.54 2.87 41.49
CA ARG A 478 -7.74 2.32 40.84
C ARG A 478 -7.95 2.93 39.46
N LYS A 479 -8.87 2.36 38.67
CA LYS A 479 -9.15 2.76 37.27
C LYS A 479 -10.64 2.94 36.96
N GLN A 480 -11.42 3.52 37.88
CA GLN A 480 -12.88 3.61 37.73
C GLN A 480 -13.32 4.85 36.94
N SER A 481 -12.52 5.92 36.98
CA SER A 481 -12.82 7.23 36.41
C SER A 481 -11.55 7.95 35.94
N GLY A 482 -11.71 9.03 35.19
CA GLY A 482 -10.57 9.83 34.74
C GLY A 482 -9.87 10.54 35.89
N LEU A 483 -10.60 10.84 36.97
CA LEU A 483 -10.03 11.41 38.18
C LEU A 483 -9.09 10.47 38.93
N ASP A 484 -9.14 9.17 38.64
CA ASP A 484 -8.17 8.22 39.18
C ASP A 484 -6.83 8.30 38.44
N TYR A 485 -6.84 8.72 37.16
CA TYR A 485 -5.66 8.91 36.34
C TYR A 485 -5.04 10.31 36.51
N ALA A 486 -5.88 11.32 36.75
CA ALA A 486 -5.45 12.70 36.84
C ALA A 486 -6.27 13.51 37.86
N LYS A 487 -5.59 14.30 38.69
CA LYS A 487 -6.17 15.11 39.76
C LYS A 487 -6.43 16.55 39.30
N THR A 488 -7.47 17.16 39.85
CA THR A 488 -7.89 18.55 39.59
C THR A 488 -7.47 19.52 40.69
N SER A 489 -6.94 19.01 41.79
CA SER A 489 -6.45 19.80 42.91
C SER A 489 -5.10 19.27 43.38
N ALA A 490 -4.28 20.16 43.95
CA ALA A 490 -3.03 19.77 44.56
C ALA A 490 -3.22 18.73 45.69
N PRO A 491 -2.30 17.76 45.85
CA PRO A 491 -1.14 17.52 44.99
C PRO A 491 -1.55 16.92 43.63
N TYR A 492 -1.06 17.51 42.53
CA TYR A 492 -1.32 17.08 41.15
C TYR A 492 -0.43 15.89 40.78
N ASN A 493 -0.58 14.80 41.52
CA ASN A 493 0.23 13.59 41.40
C ASN A 493 -0.57 12.39 40.87
N GLY A 494 -1.58 12.63 40.02
CA GLY A 494 -2.14 11.55 39.20
C GLY A 494 -1.12 11.11 38.13
N ILE A 495 -1.19 9.85 37.68
CA ILE A 495 -0.23 9.30 36.69
C ILE A 495 -0.11 10.17 35.43
N CYS A 496 -1.20 10.78 34.95
CA CYS A 496 -1.13 11.69 33.82
C CYS A 496 -0.56 13.07 34.20
N ASN A 497 -0.88 13.61 35.39
CA ASN A 497 -0.37 14.92 35.82
C ASN A 497 1.15 14.93 35.88
N VAL A 498 1.76 13.83 36.30
CA VAL A 498 3.20 13.76 36.58
C VAL A 498 4.04 14.06 35.34
N CYS A 499 3.61 13.58 34.17
CA CYS A 499 4.35 13.73 32.91
C CYS A 499 3.89 14.93 32.08
N HIS A 500 2.65 15.39 32.22
CA HIS A 500 2.14 16.52 31.44
C HIS A 500 2.64 17.86 32.00
N GLU A 501 3.36 18.63 31.18
CA GLU A 501 3.96 19.91 31.55
C GLU A 501 3.70 21.07 30.58
N GLU A 502 3.09 20.82 29.40
CA GLU A 502 2.89 21.84 28.37
C GLU A 502 1.62 22.67 28.59
N ALA A 503 1.73 23.97 28.33
CA ALA A 503 0.59 24.89 28.31
C ALA A 503 -0.47 24.46 27.27
N GLY A 504 -1.68 24.15 27.74
CA GLY A 504 -2.80 23.67 26.92
C GLY A 504 -3.26 22.24 27.23
N GLN A 505 -2.48 21.48 28.01
CA GLN A 505 -2.89 20.16 28.50
C GLN A 505 -3.92 20.31 29.65
N HIS A 506 -4.99 19.51 29.59
CA HIS A 506 -6.11 19.52 30.56
C HIS A 506 -5.68 19.15 31.99
N TYR A 507 -4.67 18.29 32.09
CA TYR A 507 -4.05 17.86 33.32
C TYR A 507 -2.55 18.01 33.16
N ARG A 508 -1.92 18.73 34.08
CA ARG A 508 -0.48 18.98 34.16
C ARG A 508 0.00 18.72 35.58
N PHE A 509 1.31 18.78 35.78
CA PHE A 509 1.93 18.63 37.09
C PHE A 509 1.56 19.74 38.09
N ASP A 510 0.97 20.83 37.60
CA ASP A 510 0.57 22.01 38.38
C ASP A 510 -0.91 22.39 38.20
N TYR A 511 -1.69 21.61 37.44
CA TYR A 511 -3.03 22.02 37.01
C TYR A 511 -3.93 20.84 36.62
N GLY A 512 -5.24 20.99 36.78
CA GLY A 512 -6.23 20.04 36.25
C GLY A 512 -7.62 20.67 36.16
N ASP A 513 -8.23 20.63 34.98
CA ASP A 513 -9.53 21.29 34.73
C ASP A 513 -10.76 20.38 34.83
N GLY A 514 -10.56 19.10 35.11
CA GLY A 514 -11.64 18.11 35.26
C GLY A 514 -12.15 17.53 33.95
N HIS A 515 -11.43 17.74 32.84
CA HIS A 515 -11.73 17.15 31.55
C HIS A 515 -12.06 15.65 31.63
N ASN A 516 -13.29 15.28 31.24
CA ASN A 516 -13.79 13.91 31.23
C ASN A 516 -13.58 13.13 32.55
N GLY A 517 -13.52 13.79 33.70
CA GLY A 517 -13.19 13.17 34.98
C GLY A 517 -14.08 11.98 35.39
N GLY A 518 -15.32 11.92 34.90
CA GLY A 518 -16.25 10.79 35.13
C GLY A 518 -16.03 9.55 34.26
N ARG A 519 -15.06 9.55 33.34
CA ARG A 519 -14.79 8.44 32.41
C ARG A 519 -13.31 8.07 32.45
N VAL A 520 -13.01 6.77 32.46
CA VAL A 520 -11.64 6.25 32.33
C VAL A 520 -10.96 6.85 31.10
N CYS A 521 -9.84 7.54 31.31
CA CYS A 521 -9.11 8.27 30.26
C CYS A 521 -8.73 7.36 29.09
N THR A 522 -8.31 6.12 29.38
CA THR A 522 -7.89 5.13 28.37
C THR A 522 -9.00 4.60 27.46
N ASN A 523 -10.26 4.98 27.69
CA ASN A 523 -11.34 4.74 26.72
C ASN A 523 -11.36 5.74 25.56
N CYS A 524 -10.58 6.81 25.66
CA CYS A 524 -10.47 7.89 24.68
C CYS A 524 -9.00 8.16 24.31
N HIS A 525 -8.11 8.05 25.29
CA HIS A 525 -6.68 8.26 25.18
C HIS A 525 -5.92 7.00 25.60
N GLU A 526 -5.74 6.07 24.66
CA GLU A 526 -5.09 4.79 24.95
C GLU A 526 -3.59 4.98 25.22
N HIS A 527 -3.06 4.15 26.12
CA HIS A 527 -1.63 4.05 26.42
C HIS A 527 -1.05 2.85 25.65
N ARG A 528 -1.32 2.80 24.34
CA ARG A 528 -0.88 1.77 23.39
C ARG A 528 0.00 2.37 22.30
N PHE A 529 0.77 1.51 21.65
CA PHE A 529 2.00 1.81 20.92
C PHE A 529 1.80 2.38 19.51
N SER A 530 0.62 2.22 18.90
CA SER A 530 0.33 2.72 17.54
C SER A 530 -0.77 3.77 17.48
N ASP A 531 -1.47 4.04 18.58
CA ASP A 531 -2.61 4.96 18.61
C ASP A 531 -2.82 5.48 20.03
N SER A 532 -2.58 6.78 20.24
CA SER A 532 -2.95 7.47 21.50
C SER A 532 -4.44 7.83 21.53
N HIS A 533 -5.20 7.41 20.51
CA HIS A 533 -6.65 7.54 20.43
C HIS A 533 -7.29 6.16 20.54
N ALA A 534 -8.53 6.10 21.03
CA ALA A 534 -9.28 4.85 21.07
C ALA A 534 -9.48 4.30 19.65
N SER A 535 -8.75 3.23 19.30
CA SER A 535 -8.78 2.68 17.96
C SER A 535 -10.21 2.22 17.60
N GLY A 536 -10.68 2.61 16.42
CA GLY A 536 -12.00 2.24 15.91
C GLY A 536 -13.18 2.96 16.60
N LYS A 537 -12.96 4.09 17.28
CA LYS A 537 -14.05 4.93 17.81
C LYS A 537 -14.12 6.27 17.08
N PRO A 538 -15.33 6.75 16.70
CA PRO A 538 -15.48 8.06 16.09
C PRO A 538 -15.08 9.16 17.09
N CYS A 539 -14.44 10.23 16.61
CA CYS A 539 -13.96 11.35 17.43
C CYS A 539 -15.02 11.88 18.42
N ASN A 540 -16.28 11.93 17.98
CA ASN A 540 -17.41 12.40 18.79
C ASN A 540 -17.76 11.51 19.98
N ALA A 541 -17.33 10.25 19.99
CA ALA A 541 -17.46 9.38 21.15
C ALA A 541 -16.70 9.93 22.38
N CYS A 542 -15.73 10.82 22.18
CA CYS A 542 -14.90 11.41 23.23
C CYS A 542 -15.00 12.93 23.29
N HIS A 543 -15.11 13.62 22.14
CA HIS A 543 -15.01 15.08 22.07
C HIS A 543 -16.34 15.84 21.96
N LYS A 544 -17.50 15.15 21.89
CA LYS A 544 -18.85 15.76 21.95
C LYS A 544 -19.02 17.00 21.06
N ASP A 545 -18.60 16.93 19.79
CA ASP A 545 -18.67 18.02 18.79
C ASP A 545 -17.92 19.31 19.16
N LYS A 546 -17.05 19.29 20.18
CA LYS A 546 -16.21 20.44 20.52
C LYS A 546 -15.01 20.51 19.56
N PRO A 547 -14.71 21.68 18.98
CA PRO A 547 -13.43 21.91 18.30
C PRO A 547 -12.32 21.62 19.31
N ILE A 548 -11.38 20.76 18.94
CA ILE A 548 -10.34 20.30 19.86
C ILE A 548 -9.10 21.17 19.64
N PRO A 549 -8.74 22.07 20.58
CA PRO A 549 -7.49 22.79 20.50
C PRO A 549 -6.38 21.83 20.91
N ARG A 550 -5.45 21.54 20.00
CA ARG A 550 -4.12 20.96 20.31
C ARG A 550 -4.14 19.73 21.24
N HIS A 551 -4.23 18.53 20.65
CA HIS A 551 -3.61 17.36 21.27
C HIS A 551 -2.09 17.44 21.05
N THR A 552 -1.39 18.28 21.81
CA THR A 552 0.08 18.29 21.81
C THR A 552 0.66 17.16 22.66
N GLY A 553 -0.15 16.26 23.24
CA GLY A 553 0.36 15.14 24.06
C GLY A 553 1.11 14.08 23.25
N PHE A 554 0.53 13.63 22.14
CA PHE A 554 1.08 12.66 21.19
C PHE A 554 0.42 13.00 19.85
N GLY A 555 1.19 13.04 18.75
CA GLY A 555 0.85 13.74 17.50
C GLY A 555 -0.65 13.81 17.17
N LEU A 556 -1.14 15.01 16.81
CA LEU A 556 -2.47 15.16 16.22
C LEU A 556 -2.67 14.07 15.17
N PRO A 557 -3.87 13.47 15.02
CA PRO A 557 -4.16 12.66 13.86
C PRO A 557 -4.10 13.58 12.63
N ARG A 558 -2.90 13.70 12.08
CA ARG A 558 -2.61 14.24 10.75
C ARG A 558 -2.89 13.19 9.68
N ASP A 559 -3.47 12.07 10.08
CA ASP A 559 -3.85 10.98 9.20
C ASP A 559 -5.13 11.35 8.46
N CYS A 560 -5.05 11.46 7.14
CA CYS A 560 -6.19 11.71 6.27
C CYS A 560 -7.31 10.68 6.52
N THR A 561 -6.96 9.39 6.61
CA THR A 561 -7.93 8.30 6.74
C THR A 561 -8.71 8.34 8.06
N LYS A 562 -8.11 8.80 9.17
CA LYS A 562 -8.77 8.89 10.48
C LYS A 562 -9.87 9.94 10.51
N CYS A 563 -9.63 11.10 9.88
CA CYS A 563 -10.66 12.14 9.79
C CYS A 563 -11.74 11.76 8.78
N HIS A 564 -11.35 11.13 7.66
CA HIS A 564 -12.22 10.77 6.53
C HIS A 564 -12.91 9.41 6.63
N GLU A 565 -12.89 8.76 7.79
CA GLU A 565 -13.63 7.53 8.05
C GLU A 565 -15.13 7.84 8.21
N GLY A 566 -15.84 7.89 7.08
CA GLY A 566 -17.27 8.17 7.00
C GLY A 566 -17.61 9.55 6.42
N VAL A 567 -18.85 9.97 6.63
CA VAL A 567 -19.38 11.25 6.10
C VAL A 567 -18.96 12.40 7.01
N ILE A 568 -18.21 13.37 6.48
CA ILE A 568 -17.87 14.61 7.18
C ILE A 568 -18.61 15.79 6.55
N ASN A 569 -19.47 16.48 7.31
CA ASN A 569 -20.19 17.68 6.84
C ASN A 569 -20.81 17.47 5.44
N ASN A 570 -20.52 18.33 4.45
CA ASN A 570 -21.02 18.16 3.08
C ASN A 570 -20.12 17.27 2.21
N ARG A 571 -19.13 16.55 2.75
CA ARG A 571 -18.33 15.59 1.98
C ARG A 571 -18.96 14.20 2.04
N VAL A 572 -18.83 13.44 0.96
CA VAL A 572 -19.28 12.04 0.89
C VAL A 572 -18.36 11.14 1.72
N ASP A 573 -18.77 9.90 1.98
CA ASP A 573 -17.95 8.89 2.64
C ASP A 573 -16.85 8.38 1.70
N ILE A 574 -15.71 9.09 1.73
CA ILE A 574 -14.57 8.88 0.83
C ILE A 574 -13.94 7.51 1.08
N MET A 575 -13.67 7.15 2.34
CA MET A 575 -13.05 5.88 2.69
C MET A 575 -13.95 4.69 2.34
N GLY A 576 -15.26 4.82 2.58
CA GLY A 576 -16.22 3.80 2.16
C GLY A 576 -16.30 3.64 0.64
N GLN A 577 -16.12 4.72 -0.14
CA GLN A 577 -16.09 4.66 -1.61
C GLN A 577 -14.82 3.99 -2.13
N LEU A 578 -13.63 4.33 -1.61
CA LEU A 578 -12.37 3.69 -2.00
C LEU A 578 -12.39 2.19 -1.70
N ARG A 579 -12.84 1.81 -0.50
CA ARG A 579 -12.98 0.40 -0.09
C ARG A 579 -14.06 -0.36 -0.87
N SER A 580 -14.97 0.32 -1.58
CA SER A 580 -16.05 -0.31 -2.35
C SER A 580 -15.63 -0.63 -3.79
N ASN A 581 -14.58 -1.45 -3.96
CA ASN A 581 -14.01 -1.87 -5.25
C ASN A 581 -13.69 -0.69 -6.20
N SER A 582 -13.11 0.41 -5.70
CA SER A 582 -12.59 1.47 -6.57
C SER A 582 -11.62 0.90 -7.61
N HIS A 583 -11.57 1.44 -8.83
CA HIS A 583 -10.47 1.12 -9.78
C HIS A 583 -9.22 1.97 -9.58
N HIS A 584 -9.26 2.98 -8.70
CA HIS A 584 -8.06 3.77 -8.40
C HIS A 584 -7.12 3.02 -7.45
N ILE A 585 -7.67 2.26 -6.48
CA ILE A 585 -6.89 1.46 -5.53
C ILE A 585 -7.53 0.08 -5.43
N GLN A 586 -6.81 -0.95 -5.84
CA GLN A 586 -7.31 -2.33 -5.92
C GLN A 586 -6.39 -3.34 -5.24
N GLY A 587 -6.99 -4.26 -4.48
CA GLY A 587 -6.28 -5.39 -3.89
C GLY A 587 -5.33 -5.06 -2.74
N VAL A 588 -5.26 -3.80 -2.31
CA VAL A 588 -4.45 -3.30 -1.19
C VAL A 588 -5.32 -2.50 -0.22
N GLU A 589 -4.92 -2.42 1.06
CA GLU A 589 -5.64 -1.59 2.04
C GLU A 589 -5.34 -0.11 1.78
N VAL A 590 -6.36 0.75 1.87
CA VAL A 590 -6.17 2.18 1.62
C VAL A 590 -5.41 2.82 2.79
N THR A 591 -4.26 3.41 2.52
CA THR A 591 -3.45 4.11 3.53
C THR A 591 -3.53 5.63 3.38
N ASN A 592 -2.98 6.32 4.38
CA ASN A 592 -2.76 7.76 4.36
C ASN A 592 -1.91 8.23 3.17
N ARG A 593 -0.90 7.45 2.76
CA ARG A 593 0.04 7.81 1.68
C ARG A 593 -0.64 7.84 0.31
N HIS A 594 -1.64 7.00 0.08
CA HIS A 594 -2.38 6.99 -1.19
C HIS A 594 -3.07 8.32 -1.50
N CYS A 595 -3.41 9.13 -0.49
CA CYS A 595 -3.99 10.45 -0.68
C CYS A 595 -3.02 11.41 -1.41
N TYR A 596 -1.71 11.23 -1.22
CA TYR A 596 -0.65 12.08 -1.80
C TYR A 596 -0.66 12.06 -3.33
N ALA A 597 -1.01 10.93 -3.93
CA ALA A 597 -1.09 10.81 -5.39
C ALA A 597 -2.14 11.75 -6.00
N CYS A 598 -3.21 12.08 -5.26
CA CYS A 598 -4.31 12.87 -5.80
C CYS A 598 -4.38 14.29 -5.24
N HIS A 599 -3.95 14.50 -3.99
CA HIS A 599 -4.15 15.75 -3.25
C HIS A 599 -2.83 16.44 -2.91
N TRP A 600 -2.81 17.76 -3.07
CA TRP A 600 -1.78 18.61 -2.46
C TRP A 600 -1.95 18.73 -0.95
N GLU A 601 -3.14 18.37 -0.44
CA GLU A 601 -3.50 18.39 0.97
C GLU A 601 -2.86 17.26 1.81
N ALA A 602 -2.14 16.34 1.16
CA ALA A 602 -1.39 15.28 1.81
C ALA A 602 0.10 15.46 1.52
N THR A 603 0.95 15.05 2.46
CA THR A 603 2.40 14.90 2.27
C THR A 603 2.71 13.51 1.72
N ASP A 604 3.93 13.31 1.24
CA ASP A 604 4.48 12.03 0.80
C ASP A 604 4.36 10.90 1.83
N VAL A 605 4.53 11.21 3.11
CA VAL A 605 4.33 10.27 4.23
C VAL A 605 2.86 10.10 4.65
N GLY A 606 1.91 10.69 3.93
CA GLY A 606 0.47 10.55 4.17
C GLY A 606 -0.11 11.44 5.27
N LEU A 607 0.62 12.48 5.69
CA LEU A 607 0.12 13.41 6.70
C LEU A 607 -0.61 14.58 6.04
N VAL A 608 -1.54 15.22 6.75
CA VAL A 608 -2.19 16.45 6.28
C VAL A 608 -1.13 17.54 6.10
N ASP A 609 -1.08 18.09 4.90
CA ASP A 609 -0.37 19.32 4.56
C ASP A 609 -1.31 20.52 4.71
N VAL A 610 -1.11 21.30 5.77
CA VAL A 610 -1.96 22.45 6.09
C VAL A 610 -1.66 23.71 5.28
N ASP A 611 -0.61 23.70 4.46
CA ASP A 611 -0.38 24.79 3.51
C ASP A 611 -1.34 24.71 2.31
N HIS A 612 -1.88 23.51 2.06
CA HIS A 612 -2.87 23.25 1.01
C HIS A 612 -4.25 22.81 1.55
N HIS A 613 -4.30 22.21 2.74
CA HIS A 613 -5.55 21.74 3.32
C HIS A 613 -6.37 22.88 3.98
N ALA A 614 -7.25 23.50 3.20
CA ALA A 614 -8.06 24.65 3.63
C ALA A 614 -9.15 24.31 4.68
N GLY A 615 -9.50 23.03 4.83
CA GLY A 615 -10.55 22.59 5.75
C GLY A 615 -10.13 22.57 7.23
N TYR A 616 -8.82 22.47 7.49
CA TYR A 616 -8.25 22.34 8.82
C TYR A 616 -6.82 22.89 8.82
N ASN A 617 -6.54 23.86 9.68
CA ASN A 617 -5.21 24.43 9.86
C ASN A 617 -4.80 24.40 11.34
N TYR A 618 -3.82 23.55 11.67
CA TYR A 618 -3.26 23.42 13.02
C TYR A 618 -2.13 24.40 13.33
N LYS A 619 -1.60 25.15 12.34
CA LYS A 619 -0.54 26.15 12.55
C LYS A 619 -1.05 27.38 13.30
N VAL A 620 -2.36 27.62 13.32
CA VAL A 620 -3.00 28.74 14.04
C VAL A 620 -3.61 28.30 15.37
N THR A 621 -3.71 29.21 16.34
CA THR A 621 -4.29 28.94 17.67
C THR A 621 -5.41 29.92 17.98
N PRO A 622 -6.67 29.46 18.18
CA PRO A 622 -7.12 28.07 18.08
C PRO A 622 -7.04 27.52 16.63
N PRO A 623 -6.92 26.18 16.42
CA PRO A 623 -6.92 25.59 15.08
C PRO A 623 -8.16 26.02 14.30
N ALA A 624 -7.95 26.51 13.08
CA ALA A 624 -9.04 26.94 12.23
C ALA A 624 -9.66 25.72 11.54
N THR A 625 -10.99 25.61 11.59
CA THR A 625 -11.75 24.63 10.80
C THR A 625 -12.73 25.36 9.92
N THR A 626 -12.66 25.09 8.62
CA THR A 626 -13.52 25.73 7.63
C THR A 626 -14.42 24.67 7.01
N LYS A 627 -15.72 24.79 7.25
CA LYS A 627 -16.70 23.89 6.63
C LYS A 627 -16.72 24.14 5.12
N ASN A 628 -16.80 23.05 4.36
CA ASN A 628 -16.96 23.09 2.90
C ASN A 628 -15.84 23.84 2.17
N ALA A 629 -14.63 23.83 2.74
CA ALA A 629 -13.45 24.41 2.12
C ALA A 629 -13.14 23.74 0.77
N ALA A 630 -12.39 24.45 -0.07
CA ALA A 630 -11.89 23.89 -1.30
C ALA A 630 -10.93 22.72 -1.04
N VAL A 631 -10.76 21.87 -2.05
CA VAL A 631 -9.73 20.82 -2.08
C VAL A 631 -8.80 21.08 -3.25
N ASP A 632 -7.51 20.83 -3.04
CA ASP A 632 -6.46 21.04 -4.04
C ASP A 632 -5.98 19.70 -4.60
N LEU A 633 -6.19 19.51 -5.90
CA LEU A 633 -5.89 18.29 -6.63
C LEU A 633 -4.62 18.46 -7.46
N VAL A 634 -3.86 17.38 -7.58
CA VAL A 634 -2.58 17.34 -8.31
C VAL A 634 -2.80 17.10 -9.80
N ILE A 635 -2.22 17.93 -10.67
CA ILE A 635 -2.09 17.57 -12.10
C ILE A 635 -0.72 16.92 -12.28
N TRP A 636 -0.68 15.64 -12.65
CA TRP A 636 0.57 14.92 -12.85
C TRP A 636 1.31 15.38 -14.10
N GLU A 637 2.63 15.50 -13.97
CA GLU A 637 3.56 15.63 -15.08
C GLU A 637 3.95 14.23 -15.60
N PRO A 638 4.70 14.13 -16.72
CA PRO A 638 5.14 12.85 -17.26
C PRO A 638 5.98 12.07 -16.25
N GLY A 639 5.41 11.00 -15.73
CA GLY A 639 6.05 10.08 -14.80
C GLY A 639 6.29 10.55 -13.40
N VAL A 640 5.98 11.82 -13.11
CA VAL A 640 6.34 12.46 -11.85
C VAL A 640 5.19 13.29 -11.30
N ARG A 641 5.01 13.19 -9.98
CA ARG A 641 4.14 14.10 -9.24
C ARG A 641 4.88 15.44 -9.11
N PRO A 642 4.31 16.58 -9.52
CA PRO A 642 5.02 17.85 -9.43
C PRO A 642 5.42 18.23 -8.00
N SER A 643 6.53 18.95 -7.87
CA SER A 643 7.06 19.45 -6.60
C SER A 643 6.64 20.90 -6.29
N LYS A 644 6.15 21.64 -7.29
CA LYS A 644 5.67 23.02 -7.13
C LYS A 644 4.15 23.07 -7.25
N TYR A 645 3.50 23.84 -6.38
CA TYR A 645 2.07 24.14 -6.45
C TYR A 645 1.80 25.36 -7.35
N ILE A 646 1.22 25.13 -8.53
CA ILE A 646 0.98 26.14 -9.56
C ILE A 646 -0.48 26.02 -10.05
N THR A 647 -1.30 27.02 -9.74
CA THR A 647 -2.75 27.05 -10.05
C THR A 647 -3.07 27.67 -11.40
N THR A 648 -2.08 28.18 -12.12
CA THR A 648 -2.28 28.85 -13.41
C THR A 648 -1.10 28.58 -14.32
N ALA A 649 -1.37 27.96 -15.47
CA ALA A 649 -0.37 27.73 -16.50
C ALA A 649 0.01 29.03 -17.20
N SER A 650 1.22 29.04 -17.76
CA SER A 650 1.67 30.07 -18.67
C SER A 650 0.88 30.01 -19.97
N VAL A 651 0.46 31.16 -20.47
CA VAL A 651 -0.29 31.28 -21.73
C VAL A 651 0.46 32.20 -22.68
N VAL A 652 0.64 31.75 -23.91
CA VAL A 652 1.26 32.53 -24.99
C VAL A 652 0.33 32.61 -26.21
N LYS A 653 0.55 33.60 -27.06
CA LYS A 653 -0.06 33.78 -28.37
C LYS A 653 0.95 33.43 -29.44
N HIS A 654 0.51 32.63 -30.41
CA HIS A 654 1.26 32.37 -31.63
C HIS A 654 0.35 32.31 -32.84
N ASN A 655 0.71 32.99 -33.93
CA ASN A 655 0.00 32.89 -35.21
C ASN A 655 -1.52 33.13 -35.09
N GLY A 656 -1.95 34.05 -34.22
CA GLY A 656 -3.36 34.37 -34.01
C GLY A 656 -4.14 33.36 -33.16
N ARG A 657 -3.46 32.47 -32.42
CA ARG A 657 -4.05 31.50 -31.48
C ARG A 657 -3.42 31.59 -30.10
N LYS A 658 -4.16 31.15 -29.08
CA LYS A 658 -3.67 31.02 -27.69
C LYS A 658 -3.22 29.60 -27.41
N TYR A 659 -2.10 29.48 -26.71
CA TYR A 659 -1.51 28.23 -26.28
C TYR A 659 -1.30 28.26 -24.77
N THR A 660 -1.74 27.20 -24.09
CA THR A 660 -1.53 27.01 -22.66
C THR A 660 -0.44 25.97 -22.43
N SER A 661 0.51 26.26 -21.53
CA SER A 661 1.56 25.31 -21.15
C SER A 661 0.97 24.12 -20.40
N ILE A 662 1.28 22.92 -20.88
CA ILE A 662 0.89 21.64 -20.28
C ILE A 662 2.10 20.86 -19.74
N LEU A 663 3.31 21.35 -19.96
CA LEU A 663 4.54 20.89 -19.32
C LEU A 663 5.51 22.07 -19.17
N SER A 664 6.07 22.23 -17.96
CA SER A 664 7.01 23.32 -17.69
C SER A 664 8.22 23.21 -18.62
N ASN A 665 8.60 24.31 -19.26
CA ASN A 665 9.70 24.35 -20.21
C ASN A 665 10.38 25.71 -20.24
N THR A 666 11.61 25.74 -20.76
CA THR A 666 12.31 26.99 -21.10
C THR A 666 12.40 27.08 -22.61
N SER A 667 11.97 28.18 -23.20
CA SER A 667 12.03 28.29 -24.66
C SER A 667 13.48 28.34 -25.15
N SER A 668 13.78 27.53 -26.17
CA SER A 668 15.09 27.47 -26.81
C SER A 668 15.14 28.24 -28.13
N ALA A 669 13.99 28.70 -28.65
CA ALA A 669 13.86 29.44 -29.89
C ALA A 669 12.92 30.66 -29.75
N SER A 670 13.18 31.70 -30.56
CA SER A 670 12.33 32.89 -30.65
C SER A 670 11.27 32.78 -31.75
N SER A 671 11.22 31.67 -32.49
CA SER A 671 10.31 31.45 -33.63
C SER A 671 9.20 30.45 -33.37
N GLU A 672 9.26 29.73 -32.26
CA GLU A 672 8.25 28.74 -31.86
C GLU A 672 8.15 28.70 -30.33
N PRO A 673 6.94 28.51 -29.78
CA PRO A 673 6.77 28.32 -28.35
C PRO A 673 7.25 26.91 -27.99
N GLY A 674 8.55 26.69 -27.74
CA GLY A 674 9.03 25.35 -27.35
C GLY A 674 10.54 25.17 -27.22
N ALA A 675 10.91 23.97 -26.76
CA ALA A 675 12.30 23.50 -26.61
C ALA A 675 12.85 22.78 -27.87
N GLY A 676 12.29 23.04 -29.05
CA GLY A 676 12.63 22.38 -30.33
C GLY A 676 11.41 21.75 -31.03
N ALA A 677 11.68 20.87 -32.01
CA ALA A 677 10.73 20.36 -33.03
C ALA A 677 9.48 19.57 -32.55
N GLU A 678 9.26 19.42 -31.24
CA GLU A 678 8.16 18.62 -30.64
C GLU A 678 7.30 19.47 -29.69
N TRP A 679 7.07 20.75 -30.04
CA TRP A 679 6.46 21.75 -29.15
C TRP A 679 5.02 21.42 -28.71
N GLU A 680 4.28 20.60 -29.46
CA GLU A 680 2.97 20.06 -29.08
C GLU A 680 3.02 19.20 -27.80
N THR A 681 4.22 18.76 -27.40
CA THR A 681 4.45 18.10 -26.11
C THR A 681 4.26 19.06 -24.94
N TYR A 682 4.59 20.33 -25.11
CA TYR A 682 4.64 21.32 -24.03
C TYR A 682 3.45 22.27 -24.02
N TRP A 683 2.71 22.36 -25.12
CA TRP A 683 1.65 23.35 -25.31
C TRP A 683 0.36 22.73 -25.84
N ARG A 684 -0.77 23.19 -25.29
CA ARG A 684 -2.12 22.91 -25.79
C ARG A 684 -2.65 24.11 -26.53
N ASP A 685 -3.08 23.93 -27.78
CA ASP A 685 -3.86 24.93 -28.54
C ASP A 685 -5.25 25.05 -27.90
N ASP A 686 -5.60 26.22 -27.36
CA ASP A 686 -6.90 26.45 -26.74
C ASP A 686 -7.99 26.81 -27.77
N GLY A 687 -7.64 26.89 -29.06
CA GLY A 687 -8.56 27.18 -30.17
C GLY A 687 -9.16 28.59 -30.15
N ALA A 688 -8.81 29.41 -29.16
CA ALA A 688 -9.28 30.77 -29.02
C ALA A 688 -8.53 31.70 -29.99
N ALA A 689 -9.29 32.42 -30.82
CA ALA A 689 -8.72 33.48 -31.65
C ALA A 689 -8.02 34.52 -30.77
N ALA A 690 -6.77 34.83 -31.10
CA ALA A 690 -5.92 35.77 -30.41
C ALA A 690 -5.49 36.90 -31.36
N GLY A 691 -4.87 37.96 -30.82
CA GLY A 691 -4.18 38.94 -31.64
C GLY A 691 -3.08 38.28 -32.48
N THR A 692 -2.69 38.90 -33.59
CA THR A 692 -1.63 38.40 -34.48
C THR A 692 -0.22 38.65 -33.96
N GLU A 693 -0.08 39.32 -32.82
CA GLU A 693 1.20 39.55 -32.16
C GLU A 693 1.57 38.36 -31.28
N ASP A 694 2.74 37.81 -31.55
CA ASP A 694 3.38 36.77 -30.78
C ASP A 694 3.92 37.36 -29.46
N ASP A 695 3.67 36.71 -28.32
CA ASP A 695 4.05 37.22 -26.98
C ASP A 695 5.02 36.31 -26.19
N TRP A 696 5.63 35.31 -26.84
CA TRP A 696 6.68 34.50 -26.22
C TRP A 696 8.06 35.18 -26.30
N VAL A 697 8.85 34.95 -25.28
CA VAL A 697 10.21 35.44 -25.07
C VAL A 697 11.19 34.27 -24.99
N LEU A 698 12.37 34.42 -25.62
CA LEU A 698 13.48 33.45 -25.58
C LEU A 698 14.03 33.30 -24.16
N SER A 699 14.45 32.08 -23.77
CA SER A 699 15.04 31.80 -22.46
C SER A 699 14.14 32.15 -21.26
N THR A 700 12.83 32.25 -21.50
CA THR A 700 11.84 32.45 -20.44
C THR A 700 11.30 31.09 -20.01
N VAL A 701 11.13 30.91 -18.70
CA VAL A 701 10.51 29.72 -18.12
C VAL A 701 9.00 29.87 -18.21
N TYR A 702 8.36 28.94 -18.90
CA TYR A 702 6.91 28.80 -18.97
C TYR A 702 6.51 27.64 -18.09
N GLU A 703 5.80 27.95 -17.01
CA GLU A 703 5.33 26.95 -16.05
C GLU A 703 3.99 26.36 -16.50
N ALA A 704 3.84 25.04 -16.35
CA ALA A 704 2.58 24.34 -16.50
C ALA A 704 1.74 24.41 -15.21
N GLN A 705 0.45 24.19 -15.35
CA GLN A 705 -0.44 24.06 -14.20
C GLN A 705 -0.24 22.70 -13.54
N THR A 706 0.05 22.70 -12.24
CA THR A 706 0.31 21.48 -11.44
C THR A 706 -0.75 21.25 -10.37
N ALA A 707 -1.67 22.21 -10.19
CA ALA A 707 -2.73 22.15 -9.20
C ALA A 707 -4.05 22.71 -9.74
N VAL A 708 -5.15 22.06 -9.37
CA VAL A 708 -6.52 22.55 -9.57
C VAL A 708 -7.29 22.52 -8.27
N THR A 709 -8.03 23.60 -8.04
CA THR A 709 -8.87 23.75 -6.85
C THR A 709 -10.31 23.39 -7.18
N PHE A 710 -10.96 22.60 -6.32
CA PHE A 710 -12.37 22.21 -6.44
C PHE A 710 -13.17 22.63 -5.19
N THR A 711 -14.31 23.30 -5.39
CA THR A 711 -15.19 23.72 -4.30
C THR A 711 -16.58 23.10 -4.44
N ALA A 712 -16.94 22.20 -3.52
CA ALA A 712 -18.21 21.48 -3.54
C ALA A 712 -19.45 22.39 -3.59
N ASN A 713 -19.44 23.55 -2.92
CA ASN A 713 -20.62 24.44 -2.88
C ASN A 713 -20.94 25.12 -4.22
N LYS A 714 -20.05 25.05 -5.21
CA LYS A 714 -20.29 25.58 -6.56
C LYS A 714 -21.03 24.57 -7.46
N VAL A 715 -21.10 23.30 -7.07
CA VAL A 715 -21.96 22.32 -7.73
C VAL A 715 -23.43 22.70 -7.51
N GLY A 716 -24.24 22.68 -8.56
CA GLY A 716 -25.62 23.15 -8.58
C GLY A 716 -25.77 24.66 -8.83
N THR A 717 -24.69 25.39 -9.12
CA THR A 717 -24.68 26.84 -9.36
C THR A 717 -24.29 27.16 -10.81
N VAL A 718 -24.29 28.46 -11.17
CA VAL A 718 -23.84 28.91 -12.49
C VAL A 718 -22.36 28.59 -12.77
N ASP A 719 -21.56 28.40 -11.72
CA ASP A 719 -20.13 28.12 -11.82
C ASP A 719 -19.80 26.61 -11.90
N GLU A 720 -20.81 25.74 -11.80
CA GLU A 720 -20.62 24.28 -11.74
C GLU A 720 -19.77 23.76 -12.89
N ARG A 721 -20.03 24.20 -14.14
CA ARG A 721 -19.33 23.64 -15.30
C ARG A 721 -17.84 23.97 -15.32
N ALA A 722 -17.45 25.15 -14.84
CA ALA A 722 -16.04 25.52 -14.72
C ALA A 722 -15.36 24.66 -13.64
N GLU A 723 -16.01 24.44 -12.50
CA GLU A 723 -15.47 23.63 -11.40
C GLU A 723 -15.34 22.15 -11.76
N VAL A 724 -16.32 21.60 -12.48
CA VAL A 724 -16.27 20.22 -12.95
C VAL A 724 -15.19 20.03 -14.02
N ALA A 725 -14.93 21.05 -14.85
CA ALA A 725 -13.85 21.02 -15.85
C ALA A 725 -12.46 20.98 -15.19
N ASN A 726 -12.24 21.71 -14.09
CA ASN A 726 -10.99 21.63 -13.30
C ASN A 726 -10.68 20.18 -12.87
N VAL A 727 -11.70 19.42 -12.43
CA VAL A 727 -11.52 18.01 -12.05
C VAL A 727 -11.14 17.14 -13.26
N THR A 728 -11.64 17.47 -14.46
CA THR A 728 -11.23 16.80 -15.69
C THR A 728 -9.74 17.01 -15.98
N ASP A 729 -9.19 18.20 -15.77
CA ASP A 729 -7.75 18.44 -15.95
C ASP A 729 -6.90 17.56 -15.00
N HIS A 730 -7.33 17.40 -13.73
CA HIS A 730 -6.71 16.44 -12.81
C HIS A 730 -6.75 15.00 -13.33
N CYS A 731 -7.93 14.52 -13.76
CA CYS A 731 -8.08 13.18 -14.31
C CYS A 731 -7.21 12.95 -15.55
N LEU A 732 -7.13 13.93 -16.44
CA LEU A 732 -6.34 13.85 -17.67
C LEU A 732 -4.84 13.91 -17.41
N GLY A 733 -4.39 14.57 -16.33
CA GLY A 733 -3.00 14.49 -15.87
C GLY A 733 -2.57 13.03 -15.64
N CYS A 734 -3.32 12.29 -14.81
CA CYS A 734 -3.04 10.87 -14.54
C CYS A 734 -3.31 9.96 -15.74
N HIS A 735 -4.37 10.21 -16.51
CA HIS A 735 -4.78 9.37 -17.65
C HIS A 735 -4.35 9.93 -19.02
N SER A 736 -3.18 10.55 -19.08
CA SER A 736 -2.55 11.02 -20.31
C SER A 736 -1.68 9.93 -20.95
N SER A 737 -1.36 10.07 -22.24
CA SER A 737 -0.44 9.16 -22.94
C SER A 737 0.96 9.16 -22.34
N LYS A 738 1.32 10.25 -21.65
CA LYS A 738 2.62 10.40 -20.98
C LYS A 738 2.70 9.61 -19.67
N ASN A 739 1.55 9.21 -19.12
CA ASN A 739 1.45 8.50 -17.84
C ASN A 739 0.94 7.06 -17.98
N ASP A 740 0.87 6.53 -19.20
CA ASP A 740 0.24 5.24 -19.52
C ASP A 740 0.84 4.04 -18.77
N GLU A 741 2.14 4.04 -18.54
CA GLU A 741 2.89 2.93 -17.93
C GLU A 741 3.22 3.14 -16.44
N TYR A 742 2.90 4.30 -15.89
CA TYR A 742 3.29 4.65 -14.52
C TYR A 742 2.34 4.05 -13.49
N GLN A 743 2.85 3.78 -12.30
CA GLN A 743 2.10 3.22 -11.17
C GLN A 743 1.98 4.28 -10.06
N PRO A 744 1.07 5.26 -10.20
CA PRO A 744 1.03 6.44 -9.33
C PRO A 744 0.86 6.08 -7.84
N PHE A 745 0.17 4.97 -7.53
CA PHE A 745 -0.03 4.53 -6.15
C PHE A 745 1.12 3.69 -5.58
N ASN A 746 1.87 3.00 -6.43
CA ASN A 746 3.09 2.28 -6.03
C ASN A 746 4.26 3.24 -5.76
N ILE A 747 4.36 4.33 -6.52
CA ILE A 747 5.40 5.35 -6.30
C ILE A 747 5.23 6.03 -4.93
N VAL A 748 3.99 6.30 -4.52
CA VAL A 748 3.73 7.02 -3.26
C VAL A 748 3.67 6.12 -2.03
N ASP A 749 3.36 4.83 -2.19
CA ASP A 749 3.32 3.86 -1.09
C ASP A 749 3.90 2.51 -1.54
N PRO A 750 5.23 2.38 -1.70
CA PRO A 750 5.86 1.19 -2.28
C PRO A 750 5.58 -0.10 -1.48
N ASP A 751 5.30 0.03 -0.19
CA ASP A 751 5.10 -1.10 0.73
C ASP A 751 3.67 -1.68 0.65
N ASN A 752 2.69 -0.89 0.18
CA ASN A 752 1.27 -1.27 0.11
C ASN A 752 0.54 -0.61 -1.08
N GLY A 753 1.28 -0.38 -2.17
CA GLY A 753 0.85 0.38 -3.33
C GLY A 753 0.17 -0.48 -4.38
N ASP A 754 -0.77 0.11 -5.12
CA ASP A 754 -1.38 -0.55 -6.26
C ASP A 754 -0.43 -0.46 -7.48
N CYS A 755 -0.01 -1.62 -8.00
CA CYS A 755 0.85 -1.74 -9.18
C CYS A 755 0.11 -1.58 -10.51
N LYS A 756 -1.17 -1.18 -10.50
CA LYS A 756 -1.91 -0.92 -11.74
C LYS A 756 -1.45 0.35 -12.45
N THR A 757 -1.42 0.27 -13.77
CA THR A 757 -1.15 1.42 -14.65
C THR A 757 -2.44 2.03 -15.19
N PRO A 758 -2.47 3.33 -15.54
CA PRO A 758 -3.63 4.00 -16.12
C PRO A 758 -4.21 3.33 -17.38
N ASN A 759 -3.38 2.66 -18.21
CA ASN A 759 -3.83 2.02 -19.45
C ASN A 759 -4.15 0.52 -19.30
N GLN A 760 -3.97 -0.07 -18.12
CA GLN A 760 -4.10 -1.53 -17.91
C GLN A 760 -5.47 -2.08 -18.33
N TYR A 761 -6.53 -1.28 -18.14
CA TYR A 761 -7.90 -1.65 -18.49
C TYR A 761 -8.38 -1.06 -19.82
N ALA A 762 -7.52 -0.32 -20.53
CA ALA A 762 -7.83 0.17 -21.86
C ALA A 762 -7.84 -1.00 -22.86
N TRP A 763 -8.89 -1.07 -23.67
CA TRP A 763 -9.11 -2.20 -24.59
C TRP A 763 -8.08 -2.27 -25.73
N ASP A 764 -7.37 -1.18 -25.98
CA ASP A 764 -6.38 -0.97 -27.04
C ASP A 764 -5.04 -0.43 -26.48
N ARG A 765 -4.89 -0.39 -25.15
CA ARG A 765 -3.74 0.20 -24.42
C ARG A 765 -3.47 1.69 -24.67
N THR A 766 -4.37 2.43 -25.31
CA THR A 766 -4.22 3.89 -25.45
C THR A 766 -4.84 4.63 -24.27
N SER A 767 -4.28 5.79 -23.92
CA SER A 767 -4.75 6.61 -22.79
C SER A 767 -6.17 7.14 -22.97
N ILE A 768 -6.85 7.44 -21.86
CA ILE A 768 -8.15 8.11 -21.89
C ILE A 768 -8.01 9.51 -22.51
N GLY A 769 -6.95 10.24 -22.16
CA GLY A 769 -6.70 11.59 -22.67
C GLY A 769 -6.53 11.64 -24.18
N ALA A 770 -5.88 10.63 -24.79
CA ALA A 770 -5.72 10.54 -26.24
C ALA A 770 -7.06 10.33 -26.98
N ARG A 771 -8.07 9.78 -26.30
CA ARG A 771 -9.44 9.63 -26.82
C ARG A 771 -10.30 10.86 -26.53
N TYR A 772 -10.29 11.32 -25.28
CA TYR A 772 -11.14 12.40 -24.78
C TYR A 772 -10.81 13.76 -25.40
N SER A 773 -9.53 14.07 -25.57
CA SER A 773 -9.09 15.41 -25.96
C SER A 773 -9.16 15.67 -27.48
N GLN A 774 -9.69 14.72 -28.27
CA GLN A 774 -9.76 14.87 -29.72
C GLN A 774 -10.78 15.94 -30.15
N THR A 775 -10.29 16.98 -30.82
CA THR A 775 -11.09 18.07 -31.40
C THR A 775 -11.50 17.80 -32.85
N SER A 776 -10.83 16.87 -33.53
CA SER A 776 -11.11 16.48 -34.90
C SER A 776 -12.53 15.91 -35.09
N THR A 777 -13.05 16.09 -36.30
CA THR A 777 -14.40 15.67 -36.68
C THR A 777 -14.41 14.93 -38.01
N THR A 778 -15.46 14.16 -38.25
CA THR A 778 -15.73 13.49 -39.53
C THR A 778 -17.21 13.58 -39.88
N LYS A 779 -17.57 13.30 -41.13
CA LYS A 779 -18.98 13.17 -41.53
C LYS A 779 -19.54 11.81 -41.09
N TRP A 780 -20.76 11.79 -40.56
CA TRP A 780 -21.43 10.55 -40.15
C TRP A 780 -21.74 9.65 -41.37
N GLY A 781 -22.31 10.23 -42.42
CA GLY A 781 -22.47 9.59 -43.72
C GLY A 781 -21.22 9.72 -44.58
N LYS A 782 -20.80 8.62 -45.21
CA LYS A 782 -19.63 8.57 -46.11
C LYS A 782 -19.97 8.79 -47.59
N TYR A 783 -21.26 8.97 -47.89
CA TYR A 783 -21.82 9.06 -49.25
C TYR A 783 -22.73 10.28 -49.46
N SER A 784 -22.40 11.42 -48.85
CA SER A 784 -23.18 12.67 -48.88
C SER A 784 -23.51 13.16 -50.31
N GLY A 785 -22.55 13.01 -51.23
CA GLY A 785 -22.66 13.37 -52.65
C GLY A 785 -23.46 12.39 -53.51
N THR A 786 -23.78 11.20 -53.02
CA THR A 786 -24.53 10.20 -53.79
C THR A 786 -26.02 10.55 -53.79
N ALA A 787 -26.61 10.71 -54.99
CA ALA A 787 -27.98 11.17 -55.16
C ALA A 787 -29.02 10.31 -54.42
N ASN A 788 -28.86 8.99 -54.47
CA ASN A 788 -29.81 8.02 -53.90
C ASN A 788 -29.38 7.45 -52.53
N ALA A 789 -28.25 7.89 -51.98
CA ALA A 789 -27.83 7.50 -50.63
C ALA A 789 -28.63 8.24 -49.55
N SER A 790 -28.63 7.69 -48.33
CA SER A 790 -29.19 8.34 -47.14
C SER A 790 -28.39 9.60 -46.78
N LYS A 791 -29.08 10.69 -46.43
CA LYS A 791 -28.50 12.04 -46.28
C LYS A 791 -28.02 12.34 -44.87
N ARG A 792 -27.14 11.47 -44.35
CA ARG A 792 -26.58 11.55 -42.98
C ARG A 792 -25.39 12.50 -42.89
N ASP A 793 -25.50 13.70 -43.44
CA ASP A 793 -24.37 14.62 -43.69
C ASP A 793 -23.99 15.46 -42.46
N LEU A 794 -24.16 14.88 -41.27
CA LEU A 794 -23.89 15.49 -39.98
C LEU A 794 -22.41 15.38 -39.62
N THR A 795 -21.89 16.43 -39.00
CA THR A 795 -20.55 16.42 -38.42
C THR A 795 -20.55 15.65 -37.09
N LYS A 796 -19.60 14.74 -36.90
CA LYS A 796 -19.39 13.93 -35.72
C LYS A 796 -18.00 14.17 -35.17
N ALA A 797 -17.88 14.42 -33.88
CA ALA A 797 -16.58 14.51 -33.24
C ALA A 797 -15.99 13.11 -32.99
N PHE A 798 -14.67 13.01 -33.03
CA PHE A 798 -13.98 11.79 -32.59
C PHE A 798 -14.04 11.61 -31.08
N SER A 799 -14.22 12.69 -30.30
CA SER A 799 -14.71 12.60 -28.93
C SER A 799 -16.10 13.22 -28.79
N ALA A 800 -17.13 12.39 -28.69
CA ALA A 800 -18.51 12.89 -28.54
C ALA A 800 -18.77 13.47 -27.14
N HIS A 801 -17.95 13.15 -26.14
CA HIS A 801 -18.05 13.71 -24.78
C HIS A 801 -17.08 14.87 -24.57
N GLY A 802 -15.82 14.74 -25.00
CA GLY A 802 -14.81 15.80 -24.91
C GLY A 802 -14.92 16.89 -25.98
N ASN A 803 -15.70 16.65 -27.05
CA ASN A 803 -16.08 17.64 -28.05
C ASN A 803 -17.58 17.49 -28.42
N ALA A 804 -18.43 17.50 -27.41
CA ALA A 804 -19.89 17.39 -27.57
C ALA A 804 -20.47 18.57 -28.36
N VAL A 805 -19.87 19.76 -28.23
CA VAL A 805 -20.30 20.98 -28.93
C VAL A 805 -20.18 20.85 -30.45
N ALA A 806 -19.22 20.10 -30.97
CA ALA A 806 -19.10 19.83 -32.41
C ALA A 806 -19.79 18.52 -32.85
N ASN A 807 -20.38 17.76 -31.92
CA ASN A 807 -20.95 16.44 -32.20
C ASN A 807 -22.45 16.51 -32.55
N GLN A 808 -22.76 16.65 -33.83
CA GLN A 808 -24.13 16.73 -34.31
C GLN A 808 -24.84 15.37 -34.28
N GLY A 809 -26.16 15.36 -34.27
CA GLY A 809 -26.95 14.13 -34.31
C GLY A 809 -28.44 14.41 -34.34
N GLY A 810 -29.26 13.37 -34.40
CA GLY A 810 -30.71 13.49 -34.52
C GLY A 810 -31.24 12.69 -35.69
N PHE A 811 -32.49 12.92 -36.03
CA PHE A 811 -33.19 12.37 -37.19
C PHE A 811 -34.36 13.28 -37.55
N ASP A 812 -34.80 13.21 -38.80
CA ASP A 812 -36.02 13.90 -39.24
C ASP A 812 -37.26 13.08 -38.83
N VAL A 813 -38.29 13.74 -38.30
CA VAL A 813 -39.50 13.07 -37.80
C VAL A 813 -40.37 12.49 -38.91
N THR A 814 -40.28 13.03 -40.14
CA THR A 814 -41.09 12.62 -41.29
C THR A 814 -40.31 11.65 -42.21
N ASN A 815 -39.03 11.93 -42.43
CA ASN A 815 -38.18 11.27 -43.42
C ASN A 815 -37.05 10.46 -42.78
N GLY A 816 -36.99 10.40 -41.45
CA GLY A 816 -36.01 9.59 -40.72
C GLY A 816 -34.57 10.02 -41.00
N LEU A 817 -33.81 9.14 -41.65
CA LEU A 817 -32.41 9.37 -42.01
C LEU A 817 -32.20 9.58 -43.52
N ASP A 818 -33.29 9.68 -44.30
CA ASP A 818 -33.22 9.74 -45.77
C ASP A 818 -33.18 11.18 -46.33
N SER A 819 -33.40 12.18 -45.48
CA SER A 819 -33.36 13.62 -45.81
C SER A 819 -32.34 14.37 -44.96
N THR A 820 -32.19 15.67 -45.21
CA THR A 820 -31.43 16.58 -44.34
C THR A 820 -31.92 16.45 -42.89
N ILE A 821 -30.98 16.28 -41.96
CA ILE A 821 -31.26 16.10 -40.53
C ILE A 821 -30.94 17.42 -39.82
N THR A 822 -31.90 17.93 -39.04
CA THR A 822 -31.63 19.04 -38.10
C THR A 822 -30.91 18.49 -36.88
N SER A 823 -29.80 19.12 -36.49
CA SER A 823 -29.03 18.68 -35.33
C SER A 823 -29.80 18.93 -34.03
N THR A 824 -29.91 17.90 -33.20
CA THR A 824 -30.51 17.97 -31.85
C THR A 824 -29.49 17.76 -30.73
N ARG A 825 -28.22 17.50 -31.08
CA ARG A 825 -27.16 17.08 -30.14
C ARG A 825 -25.97 18.03 -30.06
N GLN A 826 -26.02 19.14 -30.81
CA GLN A 826 -25.00 20.19 -30.77
C GLN A 826 -25.21 21.09 -29.54
N GLY A 827 -24.85 20.55 -28.38
CA GLY A 827 -25.03 21.22 -27.09
C GLY A 827 -24.10 22.42 -26.89
N THR A 828 -24.24 23.08 -25.75
CA THR A 828 -23.42 24.24 -25.36
C THR A 828 -22.24 23.87 -24.47
N GLN A 829 -22.17 22.62 -23.99
CA GLN A 829 -21.16 22.15 -23.04
C GLN A 829 -20.68 20.74 -23.37
N ASN A 830 -19.42 20.45 -23.04
CA ASN A 830 -18.86 19.10 -23.07
C ASN A 830 -19.31 18.28 -21.85
N VAL A 831 -19.22 16.96 -21.97
CA VAL A 831 -19.42 16.01 -20.86
C VAL A 831 -18.07 15.80 -20.19
N GLN A 832 -17.97 16.14 -18.91
CA GLN A 832 -16.72 16.10 -18.14
C GLN A 832 -16.58 14.76 -17.41
N CYS A 833 -15.36 14.42 -17.01
CA CYS A 833 -15.05 13.15 -16.34
C CYS A 833 -15.88 12.99 -15.06
N PHE A 834 -15.98 14.05 -14.25
CA PHE A 834 -16.72 14.05 -12.99
C PHE A 834 -18.24 14.03 -13.18
N ASP A 835 -18.77 14.22 -14.40
CA ASP A 835 -20.18 13.96 -14.68
C ASP A 835 -20.47 12.46 -14.65
N CYS A 836 -19.57 11.63 -15.18
CA CYS A 836 -19.76 10.18 -15.21
C CYS A 836 -19.12 9.46 -14.02
N HIS A 837 -18.08 10.04 -13.43
CA HIS A 837 -17.26 9.36 -12.44
C HIS A 837 -17.34 9.99 -11.05
N SER A 838 -17.34 9.13 -10.04
CA SER A 838 -16.98 9.53 -8.67
C SER A 838 -15.46 9.51 -8.54
N SER A 839 -14.88 10.49 -7.83
CA SER A 839 -13.41 10.63 -7.73
C SER A 839 -12.72 9.52 -6.92
N HIS A 840 -13.43 8.90 -5.97
CA HIS A 840 -12.85 7.98 -5.00
C HIS A 840 -13.30 6.53 -5.20
N GLY A 841 -14.41 6.30 -5.88
CA GLY A 841 -15.07 5.00 -5.92
C GLY A 841 -16.58 5.15 -5.95
N SER A 842 -17.26 4.01 -6.02
CA SER A 842 -18.72 3.95 -6.04
C SER A 842 -19.18 2.76 -5.24
N LYS A 843 -20.21 2.91 -4.41
CA LYS A 843 -20.81 1.78 -3.71
C LYS A 843 -21.67 0.92 -4.65
N THR A 844 -21.66 1.19 -5.97
CA THR A 844 -22.53 0.53 -6.97
C THR A 844 -22.20 -0.94 -7.10
N THR A 845 -23.23 -1.77 -6.96
CA THR A 845 -23.12 -3.22 -6.96
C THR A 845 -23.47 -3.80 -8.33
N GLY A 846 -23.06 -5.05 -8.57
CA GLY A 846 -23.27 -5.75 -9.82
C GLY A 846 -22.22 -5.43 -10.88
N THR A 847 -22.56 -5.63 -12.15
CA THR A 847 -21.67 -5.37 -13.29
C THR A 847 -21.64 -3.88 -13.61
N THR A 848 -20.49 -3.23 -13.38
CA THR A 848 -20.27 -1.79 -13.58
C THR A 848 -19.24 -1.48 -14.67
N SER A 849 -18.31 -2.40 -14.97
CA SER A 849 -17.24 -2.25 -15.98
C SER A 849 -17.30 -3.33 -17.07
N SER A 850 -16.76 -3.03 -18.27
CA SER A 850 -16.57 -4.03 -19.33
C SER A 850 -15.29 -4.88 -19.15
N TYR A 851 -14.40 -4.44 -18.26
CA TYR A 851 -13.16 -5.13 -17.91
C TYR A 851 -13.29 -5.79 -16.53
N LYS A 852 -12.51 -6.85 -16.30
CA LYS A 852 -12.39 -7.49 -14.99
C LYS A 852 -11.39 -6.73 -14.12
N THR A 853 -11.73 -6.56 -12.85
CA THR A 853 -10.88 -5.97 -11.80
C THR A 853 -9.99 -7.04 -11.15
N PHE A 854 -9.13 -6.65 -10.20
CA PHE A 854 -8.16 -7.54 -9.54
C PHE A 854 -8.73 -8.86 -8.97
N ASN A 855 -9.98 -8.84 -8.55
CA ASN A 855 -10.73 -9.97 -7.99
C ASN A 855 -11.52 -10.78 -9.04
N ASN A 856 -11.20 -10.63 -10.33
CA ASN A 856 -11.83 -11.32 -11.46
C ASN A 856 -13.33 -11.04 -11.66
N THR A 857 -13.87 -9.97 -11.06
CA THR A 857 -15.26 -9.53 -11.22
C THR A 857 -15.36 -8.25 -12.07
N TYR A 858 -16.57 -7.88 -12.50
CA TYR A 858 -16.84 -6.69 -13.32
C TYR A 858 -17.36 -5.50 -12.48
N ASN A 859 -16.96 -5.40 -11.22
CA ASN A 859 -17.59 -4.56 -10.21
C ASN A 859 -16.64 -3.50 -9.63
N GLY A 860 -15.97 -2.72 -10.49
CA GLY A 860 -15.11 -1.64 -10.00
C GLY A 860 -15.00 -0.41 -10.88
N ALA A 861 -15.91 -0.20 -11.84
CA ALA A 861 -15.99 1.12 -12.46
C ALA A 861 -16.42 2.16 -11.42
N ASN A 862 -15.74 3.31 -11.44
CA ASN A 862 -16.11 4.48 -10.65
C ASN A 862 -17.35 5.15 -11.24
N LEU A 863 -18.51 4.52 -11.19
CA LEU A 863 -19.77 5.10 -11.64
C LEU A 863 -20.22 6.21 -10.69
N LYS A 864 -20.77 7.29 -11.22
CA LYS A 864 -21.21 8.43 -10.41
C LYS A 864 -22.20 7.99 -9.33
N GLU A 865 -21.90 8.41 -8.12
CA GLU A 865 -22.76 8.30 -6.96
C GLU A 865 -22.82 9.68 -6.28
N THR A 866 -24.02 10.12 -5.92
CA THR A 866 -24.23 11.38 -5.20
C THR A 866 -25.20 11.16 -4.04
N GLN A 867 -25.10 12.00 -3.02
CA GLN A 867 -25.99 12.01 -1.88
C GLN A 867 -26.53 13.42 -1.68
N ALA A 868 -27.84 13.54 -1.49
CA ALA A 868 -28.48 14.84 -1.28
C ALA A 868 -27.85 15.57 -0.07
N GLY A 869 -27.47 16.83 -0.29
CA GLY A 869 -26.78 17.67 0.69
C GLY A 869 -25.27 17.43 0.80
N LYS A 870 -24.68 16.54 -0.01
CA LYS A 870 -23.24 16.23 -0.02
C LYS A 870 -22.62 16.49 -1.41
N GLY A 871 -21.38 16.94 -1.45
CA GLY A 871 -20.65 17.27 -2.67
C GLY A 871 -21.28 18.42 -3.48
N GLY A 872 -22.16 19.21 -2.85
CA GLY A 872 -23.00 20.21 -3.51
C GLY A 872 -24.20 19.65 -4.28
N TYR A 873 -24.42 18.34 -4.27
CA TYR A 873 -25.58 17.75 -4.92
C TYR A 873 -26.85 17.90 -4.08
N THR A 874 -27.95 18.25 -4.73
CA THR A 874 -29.28 18.37 -4.11
C THR A 874 -30.08 17.08 -4.12
N MET A 875 -29.56 16.04 -4.79
CA MET A 875 -30.21 14.75 -4.98
C MET A 875 -29.30 13.60 -4.58
N THR A 876 -29.92 12.47 -4.23
CA THR A 876 -29.23 11.19 -4.08
C THR A 876 -29.38 10.42 -5.39
N TYR A 877 -28.25 10.04 -6.00
CA TYR A 877 -28.23 9.30 -7.25
C TYR A 877 -27.20 8.19 -7.22
N LYS A 878 -27.56 7.06 -7.82
CA LYS A 878 -26.68 5.93 -8.08
C LYS A 878 -27.24 5.12 -9.24
N ALA A 879 -26.38 4.67 -10.14
CA ALA A 879 -26.79 3.85 -11.26
C ALA A 879 -27.31 2.47 -10.78
N ALA A 880 -28.42 2.00 -11.37
CA ALA A 880 -29.06 0.76 -10.96
C ALA A 880 -29.42 -0.11 -12.18
N ALA A 881 -29.14 -1.41 -12.07
CA ALA A 881 -29.49 -2.38 -13.10
C ALA A 881 -31.02 -2.48 -13.28
N ASN A 882 -31.44 -2.87 -14.49
CA ASN A 882 -32.80 -3.31 -14.77
C ASN A 882 -32.77 -4.77 -15.25
N THR A 883 -33.38 -5.65 -14.48
CA THR A 883 -33.44 -7.09 -14.77
C THR A 883 -34.69 -7.51 -15.55
N THR A 884 -35.60 -6.57 -15.81
CA THR A 884 -36.92 -6.82 -16.43
C THR A 884 -37.01 -6.22 -17.84
N GLY A 885 -37.91 -6.77 -18.67
CA GLY A 885 -38.18 -6.27 -20.02
C GLY A 885 -37.45 -7.02 -21.14
N VAL A 886 -37.54 -6.46 -22.36
CA VAL A 886 -37.00 -7.08 -23.59
C VAL A 886 -35.48 -6.94 -23.68
N ASN A 887 -34.90 -5.90 -23.08
CA ASN A 887 -33.46 -5.67 -23.01
C ASN A 887 -33.08 -5.28 -21.56
N PRO A 888 -32.85 -6.25 -20.66
CA PRO A 888 -32.27 -5.98 -19.35
C PRO A 888 -30.87 -5.37 -19.50
N TYR A 889 -30.46 -4.55 -18.55
CA TYR A 889 -29.16 -3.89 -18.55
C TYR A 889 -28.59 -3.79 -17.14
N ASN A 890 -27.26 -3.76 -17.06
CA ASN A 890 -26.56 -3.62 -15.79
C ASN A 890 -26.29 -2.15 -15.43
N ALA A 891 -25.82 -1.90 -14.21
CA ALA A 891 -25.66 -0.56 -13.66
C ALA A 891 -24.78 0.35 -14.54
N GLY A 892 -23.72 -0.19 -15.16
CA GLY A 892 -22.88 0.60 -16.08
C GLY A 892 -23.63 1.16 -17.29
N ALA A 893 -24.58 0.42 -17.86
CA ALA A 893 -25.44 0.93 -18.94
C ALA A 893 -26.54 1.88 -18.43
N ALA A 894 -27.02 1.67 -17.20
CA ALA A 894 -28.04 2.51 -16.60
C ALA A 894 -27.62 3.98 -16.51
N GLN A 895 -26.36 4.24 -16.18
CA GLN A 895 -25.84 5.61 -16.13
C GLN A 895 -25.85 6.30 -17.50
N CYS A 896 -25.50 5.56 -18.56
CA CYS A 896 -25.58 6.08 -19.93
C CYS A 896 -27.01 6.48 -20.28
N PHE A 897 -27.99 5.61 -20.01
CA PHE A 897 -29.41 5.91 -20.25
C PHE A 897 -29.91 7.07 -19.41
N ASP A 898 -29.53 7.12 -18.13
CA ASP A 898 -29.90 8.21 -17.24
C ASP A 898 -29.37 9.55 -17.76
N CYS A 899 -28.16 9.61 -18.31
CA CYS A 899 -27.63 10.83 -18.92
C CYS A 899 -28.30 11.15 -20.27
N HIS A 900 -28.44 10.16 -21.13
CA HIS A 900 -28.90 10.35 -22.51
C HIS A 900 -30.39 10.68 -22.61
N GLU A 901 -31.20 10.22 -21.65
CA GLU A 901 -32.67 10.29 -21.75
C GLU A 901 -33.31 11.19 -20.69
N THR A 902 -32.57 11.65 -19.68
CA THR A 902 -33.09 12.61 -18.70
C THR A 902 -32.97 14.02 -19.25
N GLN A 903 -34.09 14.70 -19.42
CA GLN A 903 -34.13 16.05 -20.01
C GLN A 903 -33.53 17.12 -19.09
N THR A 904 -33.97 17.16 -17.84
CA THR A 904 -33.56 18.16 -16.86
C THR A 904 -32.98 17.50 -15.62
N ALA A 905 -31.98 18.15 -15.01
CA ALA A 905 -31.47 17.79 -13.70
C ALA A 905 -32.59 17.82 -12.64
N GLY A 906 -32.48 16.97 -11.63
CA GLY A 906 -33.51 16.77 -10.59
C GLY A 906 -33.30 15.45 -9.85
N SER A 907 -34.05 14.41 -10.22
CA SER A 907 -33.82 13.04 -9.67
C SER A 907 -32.51 12.40 -10.15
N LYS A 908 -31.85 13.05 -11.12
CA LYS A 908 -30.51 12.78 -11.62
C LYS A 908 -29.71 14.10 -11.55
N PRO A 909 -28.42 14.05 -11.27
CA PRO A 909 -27.56 15.25 -11.17
C PRO A 909 -27.45 16.08 -12.46
N TRP A 910 -27.68 15.48 -13.64
CA TRP A 910 -27.60 16.18 -14.93
C TRP A 910 -28.84 15.92 -15.80
N GLY A 911 -29.00 16.73 -16.84
CA GLY A 911 -29.96 16.51 -17.91
C GLY A 911 -29.39 16.91 -19.28
N TYR A 912 -29.74 16.17 -20.33
CA TYR A 912 -29.25 16.42 -21.69
C TYR A 912 -29.54 17.86 -22.15
N GLN A 913 -30.67 18.44 -21.72
CA GLN A 913 -31.06 19.80 -22.07
C GLN A 913 -30.53 20.81 -21.04
N SER A 914 -30.80 20.60 -19.75
CA SER A 914 -30.46 21.57 -18.71
C SER A 914 -28.97 21.73 -18.46
N THR A 915 -28.17 20.67 -18.67
CA THR A 915 -26.74 20.63 -18.33
C THR A 915 -25.85 20.73 -19.57
N TYR A 916 -26.23 20.05 -20.66
CA TYR A 916 -25.42 19.95 -21.88
C TYR A 916 -25.99 20.73 -23.07
N GLY A 917 -27.24 21.19 -23.02
CA GLY A 917 -27.86 22.01 -24.07
C GLY A 917 -28.37 21.24 -25.30
N ALA A 918 -28.44 19.90 -25.25
CA ALA A 918 -29.09 19.12 -26.31
C ALA A 918 -30.61 19.35 -26.29
N SER A 919 -31.24 19.43 -27.47
CA SER A 919 -32.67 19.77 -27.59
C SER A 919 -33.61 18.57 -27.55
N GLN A 920 -33.07 17.35 -27.65
CA GLN A 920 -33.79 16.08 -27.61
C GLN A 920 -32.95 14.99 -26.94
N PRO A 921 -33.57 13.88 -26.48
CA PRO A 921 -32.85 12.73 -25.95
C PRO A 921 -31.79 12.20 -26.93
N ILE A 922 -30.66 11.73 -26.39
CA ILE A 922 -29.52 11.22 -27.14
C ILE A 922 -29.77 9.74 -27.50
N ILE A 923 -30.75 9.51 -28.39
CA ILE A 923 -31.20 8.18 -28.82
C ILE A 923 -31.16 8.02 -30.35
N GLY A 924 -30.85 6.83 -30.85
CA GLY A 924 -30.81 6.55 -32.28
C GLY A 924 -32.20 6.48 -32.93
N TYR A 925 -32.29 6.74 -34.24
CA TYR A 925 -33.55 6.70 -35.00
C TYR A 925 -34.30 5.36 -34.92
N LYS A 926 -33.56 4.25 -34.81
CA LYS A 926 -34.10 2.90 -34.70
C LYS A 926 -34.33 2.44 -33.26
N ASP A 927 -33.84 3.21 -32.30
CA ASP A 927 -33.82 2.83 -30.89
C ASP A 927 -35.11 3.27 -30.20
N SER A 928 -35.56 2.49 -29.22
CA SER A 928 -36.56 2.92 -28.26
C SER A 928 -35.87 3.42 -26.99
N SER A 929 -36.60 4.18 -26.18
CA SER A 929 -36.13 4.55 -24.82
C SER A 929 -35.61 3.31 -24.09
N ARG A 930 -34.40 3.44 -23.54
CA ARG A 930 -33.63 2.41 -22.82
C ARG A 930 -33.53 1.05 -23.49
N PHE A 931 -33.74 1.00 -24.80
CA PHE A 931 -33.90 -0.23 -25.60
C PHE A 931 -34.99 -1.20 -25.10
N GLY A 932 -35.84 -0.79 -24.14
CA GLY A 932 -36.70 -1.68 -23.34
C GLY A 932 -38.04 -2.07 -23.97
N GLY A 933 -38.31 -1.65 -25.20
CA GLY A 933 -39.62 -1.80 -25.86
C GLY A 933 -40.41 -0.49 -25.86
N GLY A 934 -41.18 -0.27 -26.93
CA GLY A 934 -41.89 0.99 -27.22
C GLY A 934 -41.81 1.37 -28.70
N THR A 935 -42.33 2.56 -29.04
CA THR A 935 -42.31 3.11 -30.39
C THR A 935 -41.01 3.87 -30.64
N SER A 936 -40.13 3.33 -31.51
CA SER A 936 -38.98 4.08 -32.04
C SER A 936 -39.41 5.01 -33.16
N ALA A 937 -38.59 6.03 -33.48
CA ALA A 937 -38.89 6.95 -34.57
C ALA A 937 -39.07 6.23 -35.92
N SER A 938 -38.29 5.19 -36.19
CA SER A 938 -38.47 4.31 -37.36
C SER A 938 -39.82 3.58 -37.39
N LYS A 939 -40.34 3.15 -36.23
CA LYS A 939 -41.68 2.55 -36.14
C LYS A 939 -42.79 3.60 -36.30
N ALA A 940 -42.56 4.84 -35.83
CA ALA A 940 -43.52 5.93 -35.93
C ALA A 940 -43.67 6.46 -37.37
N ARG A 941 -42.56 6.51 -38.13
CA ARG A 941 -42.54 7.00 -39.53
C ARG A 941 -43.48 6.22 -40.45
N PHE A 942 -43.62 4.92 -40.21
CA PHE A 942 -44.39 4.03 -41.04
C PHE A 942 -45.50 3.35 -40.24
N SER A 943 -46.76 3.71 -40.51
CA SER A 943 -47.93 3.18 -39.77
C SER A 943 -47.97 1.64 -39.70
N TYR A 944 -47.53 0.94 -40.74
CA TYR A 944 -47.48 -0.53 -40.77
C TYR A 944 -46.44 -1.15 -39.82
N ARG A 945 -45.47 -0.36 -39.31
CA ARG A 945 -44.48 -0.79 -38.32
C ARG A 945 -44.92 -0.51 -36.88
N SER A 946 -45.95 0.32 -36.68
CA SER A 946 -46.40 0.78 -35.36
C SER A 946 -46.80 -0.38 -34.42
N GLY A 947 -47.34 -1.47 -34.97
CA GLY A 947 -47.74 -2.67 -34.21
C GLY A 947 -46.60 -3.67 -33.90
N ARG A 948 -45.36 -3.42 -34.35
CA ARG A 948 -44.25 -4.36 -34.13
C ARG A 948 -43.56 -4.15 -32.79
N THR A 949 -43.66 -5.16 -31.93
CA THR A 949 -42.90 -5.22 -30.68
C THR A 949 -41.41 -5.44 -30.96
N THR A 950 -40.56 -4.87 -30.12
CA THR A 950 -39.14 -5.23 -30.12
C THR A 950 -39.03 -6.65 -29.57
N VAL A 951 -38.30 -7.53 -30.25
CA VAL A 951 -38.15 -8.94 -29.88
C VAL A 951 -36.76 -9.27 -29.30
N GLY A 952 -35.81 -8.34 -29.40
CA GLY A 952 -34.49 -8.45 -28.77
C GLY A 952 -33.51 -7.35 -29.19
N GLY A 953 -32.31 -7.40 -28.60
CA GLY A 953 -31.16 -6.50 -28.82
C GLY A 953 -29.86 -7.19 -28.42
N HIS A 954 -28.69 -6.56 -28.57
CA HIS A 954 -27.44 -7.15 -28.04
C HIS A 954 -27.43 -7.29 -26.50
N LEU A 955 -28.29 -6.55 -25.78
CA LEU A 955 -28.44 -6.70 -24.32
C LEU A 955 -29.21 -7.97 -23.94
N LYS A 956 -30.03 -8.50 -24.86
CA LYS A 956 -30.72 -9.78 -24.76
C LYS A 956 -31.17 -10.24 -26.15
N ALA A 957 -30.43 -11.19 -26.71
CA ALA A 957 -30.75 -11.76 -28.01
C ALA A 957 -32.11 -12.49 -27.97
N SER A 958 -32.88 -12.41 -29.07
CA SER A 958 -34.15 -13.13 -29.21
C SER A 958 -33.95 -14.66 -29.29
N SER A 959 -32.76 -15.08 -29.71
CA SER A 959 -32.30 -16.46 -29.85
C SER A 959 -30.77 -16.43 -29.98
N ALA A 960 -30.07 -17.45 -29.46
CA ALA A 960 -28.64 -17.60 -29.70
C ALA A 960 -28.33 -17.68 -31.21
N LEU A 961 -27.16 -17.19 -31.61
CA LEU A 961 -26.65 -17.45 -32.96
C LEU A 961 -26.39 -18.96 -33.10
N LYS A 962 -26.67 -19.51 -34.27
CA LYS A 962 -26.24 -20.86 -34.66
C LYS A 962 -25.04 -20.69 -35.56
N GLY A 963 -23.97 -21.45 -35.37
CA GLY A 963 -22.80 -21.39 -36.23
C GLY A 963 -23.06 -22.07 -37.57
N LEU A 964 -22.00 -22.38 -38.30
CA LEU A 964 -22.10 -22.96 -39.65
C LEU A 964 -22.79 -24.33 -39.65
N ASP A 965 -22.72 -25.08 -38.56
CA ASP A 965 -23.35 -26.41 -38.45
C ASP A 965 -24.86 -26.36 -38.14
N GLY A 966 -25.41 -25.18 -37.86
CA GLY A 966 -26.84 -24.97 -37.57
C GLY A 966 -27.31 -25.46 -36.19
N THR A 967 -26.43 -25.92 -35.32
CA THR A 967 -26.70 -26.58 -34.04
C THR A 967 -26.17 -25.75 -32.88
N PRO A 968 -27.01 -25.12 -32.03
CA PRO A 968 -26.54 -24.35 -30.88
C PRO A 968 -25.72 -25.19 -29.88
N GLY A 969 -24.64 -24.62 -29.33
CA GLY A 969 -23.79 -25.19 -28.29
C GLY A 969 -22.66 -26.09 -28.78
N THR A 970 -22.33 -26.11 -30.07
CA THR A 970 -21.26 -26.97 -30.63
C THR A 970 -19.88 -26.30 -30.65
N GLY A 971 -19.80 -25.02 -30.28
CA GLY A 971 -18.55 -24.28 -30.10
C GLY A 971 -18.14 -23.46 -31.33
N ASP A 972 -18.89 -23.53 -32.42
CA ASP A 972 -18.74 -22.66 -33.60
C ASP A 972 -19.50 -21.33 -33.44
N GLU A 973 -20.26 -21.14 -32.36
CA GLU A 973 -21.11 -19.95 -32.13
C GLU A 973 -20.45 -18.88 -31.27
N ALA A 974 -19.12 -18.74 -31.34
CA ALA A 974 -18.37 -17.84 -30.46
C ALA A 974 -19.01 -16.44 -30.39
N GLU A 975 -19.86 -16.21 -29.38
CA GLU A 975 -20.59 -14.97 -29.10
C GLU A 975 -19.98 -14.38 -27.82
N GLY A 976 -19.17 -13.33 -28.00
CA GLY A 976 -18.70 -12.56 -26.85
C GLY A 976 -19.89 -11.93 -26.11
N THR A 977 -19.95 -12.06 -24.78
CA THR A 977 -21.03 -11.47 -24.00
C THR A 977 -20.73 -10.00 -23.68
N ILE A 978 -21.71 -9.13 -23.89
CA ILE A 978 -21.59 -7.70 -23.51
C ILE A 978 -22.00 -7.42 -22.06
N ASN A 979 -22.42 -8.45 -21.32
CA ASN A 979 -22.81 -8.39 -19.91
C ASN A 979 -23.79 -7.26 -19.57
N GLY A 980 -24.74 -6.97 -20.45
CA GLY A 980 -25.74 -5.91 -20.24
C GLY A 980 -25.14 -4.48 -20.18
N LEU A 981 -23.98 -4.24 -20.81
CA LEU A 981 -23.28 -2.96 -20.83
C LEU A 981 -23.22 -2.35 -22.25
N CYS A 982 -23.12 -1.03 -22.34
CA CYS A 982 -22.85 -0.33 -23.61
C CYS A 982 -21.35 -0.29 -23.96
N THR A 983 -20.49 -0.32 -22.94
CA THR A 983 -19.04 -0.08 -23.05
C THR A 983 -18.21 -1.20 -23.69
N PRO A 984 -18.69 -2.45 -23.88
CA PRO A 984 -17.99 -3.42 -24.74
C PRO A 984 -17.94 -2.98 -26.20
N CYS A 985 -18.95 -2.23 -26.66
CA CYS A 985 -19.03 -1.75 -28.04
C CYS A 985 -18.64 -0.28 -28.17
N HIS A 986 -19.02 0.54 -27.19
CA HIS A 986 -18.78 1.98 -27.17
C HIS A 986 -17.63 2.35 -26.24
N ASP A 987 -16.85 3.36 -26.63
CA ASP A 987 -15.87 4.00 -25.77
C ASP A 987 -16.30 5.43 -25.48
N PRO A 988 -16.94 5.72 -24.33
CA PRO A 988 -17.52 7.04 -24.07
C PRO A 988 -16.47 8.16 -24.05
N HIS A 989 -15.17 7.84 -23.97
CA HIS A 989 -14.12 8.84 -23.98
C HIS A 989 -13.83 9.34 -25.39
N GLY A 990 -13.90 8.49 -26.42
CA GLY A 990 -13.47 8.88 -27.75
C GLY A 990 -13.14 7.70 -28.65
N VAL A 991 -13.00 7.97 -29.94
CA VAL A 991 -12.49 7.03 -30.93
C VAL A 991 -10.99 6.80 -30.67
N SER A 992 -10.55 5.55 -30.67
CA SER A 992 -9.14 5.22 -30.47
C SER A 992 -8.25 5.78 -31.60
N PRO A 993 -7.15 6.47 -31.28
CA PRO A 993 -6.10 6.81 -32.24
C PRO A 993 -5.46 5.61 -32.93
N SER A 994 -5.47 4.42 -32.30
CA SER A 994 -4.87 3.21 -32.87
C SER A 994 -5.52 2.75 -34.19
N LEU A 995 -6.71 3.28 -34.51
CA LEU A 995 -7.39 3.01 -35.77
C LEU A 995 -6.82 3.79 -36.97
N GLY A 996 -5.94 4.78 -36.75
CA GLY A 996 -5.36 5.61 -37.81
C GLY A 996 -6.42 6.23 -38.74
N ASP A 997 -6.25 6.10 -40.05
CA ASP A 997 -7.20 6.63 -41.04
C ASP A 997 -8.62 6.06 -40.94
N ASN A 998 -8.78 4.92 -40.24
CA ASN A 998 -10.08 4.27 -40.03
C ASN A 998 -10.86 4.86 -38.84
N GLN A 999 -10.31 5.80 -38.07
CA GLN A 999 -11.05 6.53 -37.02
C GLN A 999 -12.38 7.10 -37.53
N GLN A 1000 -12.41 7.52 -38.80
CA GLN A 1000 -13.61 8.04 -39.44
C GLN A 1000 -14.80 7.07 -39.45
N TYR A 1001 -14.57 5.76 -39.38
CA TYR A 1001 -15.61 4.73 -39.33
C TYR A 1001 -15.98 4.32 -37.90
N ALA A 1002 -15.32 4.85 -36.87
CA ALA A 1002 -15.60 4.49 -35.48
C ALA A 1002 -16.55 5.47 -34.78
N VAL A 1003 -17.30 6.31 -35.52
CA VAL A 1003 -18.24 7.27 -34.93
C VAL A 1003 -19.71 6.76 -34.96
N PRO A 1004 -20.49 6.92 -33.87
CA PRO A 1004 -20.14 7.61 -32.62
C PRO A 1004 -19.48 6.66 -31.60
N LEU A 1005 -18.19 6.89 -31.35
CA LEU A 1005 -17.44 6.36 -30.22
C LEU A 1005 -17.44 4.83 -30.10
N LEU A 1006 -16.98 4.14 -31.15
CA LEU A 1006 -16.95 2.69 -31.23
C LEU A 1006 -15.53 2.16 -30.95
N LYS A 1007 -15.43 1.02 -30.26
CA LYS A 1007 -14.15 0.31 -30.00
C LYS A 1007 -13.64 -0.49 -31.21
N GLY A 1008 -13.95 0.00 -32.40
CA GLY A 1008 -13.77 -0.66 -33.69
C GLY A 1008 -14.45 0.16 -34.78
N THR A 1009 -14.37 -0.33 -36.00
CA THR A 1009 -14.92 0.37 -37.17
C THR A 1009 -16.35 -0.07 -37.48
N TRP A 1010 -17.12 0.84 -38.07
CA TRP A 1010 -18.51 0.65 -38.48
C TRP A 1010 -18.92 1.63 -39.57
N LEU A 1011 -19.38 1.10 -40.70
CA LEU A 1011 -19.98 1.92 -41.74
C LEU A 1011 -21.48 2.03 -41.48
N THR A 1012 -21.93 3.23 -41.15
CA THR A 1012 -23.35 3.53 -41.09
C THR A 1012 -23.98 3.32 -42.48
N SER A 1013 -25.11 2.59 -42.53
CA SER A 1013 -25.73 2.16 -43.80
C SER A 1013 -25.92 3.33 -44.78
N PRO A 1014 -25.28 3.28 -45.98
CA PRO A 1014 -25.41 4.35 -46.97
C PRO A 1014 -26.75 4.30 -47.71
N TYR A 1015 -27.45 3.18 -47.65
CA TYR A 1015 -28.73 2.98 -48.31
C TYR A 1015 -29.85 3.71 -47.56
N LYS A 1016 -30.80 4.24 -48.32
CA LYS A 1016 -32.05 4.73 -47.75
C LYS A 1016 -32.83 3.59 -47.10
N GLU A 1017 -33.71 3.95 -46.17
CA GLU A 1017 -34.53 2.97 -45.47
C GLU A 1017 -35.50 2.27 -46.44
N ASP A 1018 -35.57 0.94 -46.37
CA ASP A 1018 -36.46 0.18 -47.23
C ASP A 1018 -37.93 0.43 -46.84
N ALA A 1019 -38.77 0.79 -47.81
CA ALA A 1019 -40.19 1.10 -47.61
C ALA A 1019 -41.09 0.19 -48.48
N PRO A 1020 -42.22 -0.31 -47.95
CA PRO A 1020 -43.20 -1.05 -48.74
C PRO A 1020 -43.92 -0.10 -49.69
N ASN A 1021 -44.59 -0.70 -50.67
CA ASN A 1021 -45.46 0.04 -51.58
C ASN A 1021 -46.62 0.67 -50.77
N THR A 1022 -46.73 1.99 -50.80
CA THR A 1022 -47.72 2.76 -50.02
C THR A 1022 -49.13 2.70 -50.60
N GLN A 1023 -49.36 2.04 -51.74
CA GLN A 1023 -50.71 1.83 -52.29
C GLN A 1023 -51.15 0.37 -52.15
N ALA A 1024 -52.05 0.13 -51.20
CA ALA A 1024 -52.64 -1.18 -50.92
C ALA A 1024 -53.64 -1.68 -51.99
N THR A 1025 -53.90 -0.95 -53.09
CA THR A 1025 -55.05 -1.25 -53.96
C THR A 1025 -54.86 -1.05 -55.47
N GLY A 1026 -53.66 -0.78 -55.99
CA GLY A 1026 -53.46 -0.47 -57.42
C GLY A 1026 -52.65 -1.50 -58.21
N SER A 1027 -53.31 -2.24 -59.11
CA SER A 1027 -52.75 -3.20 -60.08
C SER A 1027 -52.02 -2.50 -61.26
N GLY A 1028 -50.98 -1.72 -60.97
CA GLY A 1028 -50.15 -1.03 -61.97
C GLY A 1028 -48.71 -1.52 -62.03
N SER A 1029 -48.26 -1.96 -63.20
CA SER A 1029 -46.91 -2.47 -63.53
C SER A 1029 -45.76 -1.46 -63.44
N GLY A 1030 -45.99 -0.27 -62.85
CA GLY A 1030 -44.99 0.80 -62.72
C GLY A 1030 -44.48 1.07 -61.29
N ASN A 1031 -45.14 0.54 -60.25
CA ASN A 1031 -44.86 0.95 -58.88
C ASN A 1031 -43.84 0.03 -58.19
N LYS A 1032 -42.60 0.54 -58.06
CA LYS A 1032 -41.49 -0.14 -57.42
C LYS A 1032 -41.60 0.03 -55.88
N PRO A 1033 -41.47 -1.04 -55.08
CA PRO A 1033 -41.22 -0.87 -53.65
C PRO A 1033 -39.96 0.00 -53.47
N GLY A 1034 -39.91 0.81 -52.41
CA GLY A 1034 -38.73 1.63 -52.10
C GLY A 1034 -37.63 0.78 -51.47
N TRP A 1035 -37.10 -0.20 -52.21
CA TRP A 1035 -35.93 -0.99 -51.82
C TRP A 1035 -34.67 -0.27 -52.29
N TRP A 1036 -33.60 -0.30 -51.50
CA TRP A 1036 -32.34 0.38 -51.83
C TRP A 1036 -31.17 -0.59 -51.75
N THR A 1037 -30.61 -0.97 -52.90
CA THR A 1037 -29.43 -1.83 -53.06
C THR A 1037 -28.34 -1.09 -53.82
N ASP A 1038 -27.20 -1.73 -54.09
CA ASP A 1038 -26.07 -1.10 -54.78
C ASP A 1038 -26.48 -0.46 -56.12
N ARG A 1039 -27.26 -1.20 -56.92
CA ARG A 1039 -27.67 -0.79 -58.28
C ARG A 1039 -28.44 0.52 -58.28
N ASN A 1040 -29.37 0.72 -57.34
CA ASN A 1040 -30.22 1.90 -57.32
C ASN A 1040 -29.72 3.01 -56.39
N THR A 1041 -28.78 2.69 -55.48
CA THR A 1041 -28.16 3.67 -54.59
C THR A 1041 -26.96 4.32 -55.26
N PHE A 1042 -26.12 3.53 -55.94
CA PHE A 1042 -24.86 3.97 -56.54
C PHE A 1042 -24.85 3.85 -58.07
N ALA A 1043 -26.01 3.73 -58.73
CA ALA A 1043 -26.14 3.64 -60.19
C ALA A 1043 -25.30 2.50 -60.82
N GLY A 1044 -25.15 1.37 -60.12
CA GLY A 1044 -24.36 0.21 -60.57
C GLY A 1044 -22.95 0.14 -59.98
N SER A 1045 -22.45 1.21 -59.38
CA SER A 1045 -21.26 1.17 -58.51
C SER A 1045 -21.57 0.50 -57.16
N ARG A 1046 -20.57 0.37 -56.30
CA ARG A 1046 -20.67 -0.31 -55.00
C ARG A 1046 -19.98 0.51 -53.92
N ILE A 1047 -20.15 0.12 -52.66
CA ILE A 1047 -19.39 0.74 -51.57
C ILE A 1047 -17.88 0.55 -51.77
N ASN A 1048 -17.07 1.51 -51.34
CA ASN A 1048 -15.61 1.49 -51.47
C ASN A 1048 -14.91 0.81 -50.29
N GLU A 1049 -15.54 0.80 -49.12
CA GLU A 1049 -14.98 0.29 -47.86
C GLU A 1049 -14.89 -1.24 -47.84
N ASP A 1050 -13.88 -1.80 -47.17
CA ASP A 1050 -13.76 -3.24 -46.91
C ASP A 1050 -14.27 -3.64 -45.51
N ASP A 1051 -14.24 -4.94 -45.20
CA ASP A 1051 -14.77 -5.48 -43.94
C ASP A 1051 -14.01 -5.00 -42.70
N THR A 1052 -12.74 -4.61 -42.83
CA THR A 1052 -11.98 -3.97 -41.74
C THR A 1052 -12.49 -2.57 -41.42
N GLN A 1053 -13.23 -1.93 -42.33
CA GLN A 1053 -13.78 -0.58 -42.18
C GLN A 1053 -15.28 -0.58 -41.81
N PHE A 1054 -16.04 -1.61 -42.18
CA PHE A 1054 -17.48 -1.66 -41.86
C PHE A 1054 -17.90 -2.71 -40.84
N ALA A 1055 -17.11 -3.77 -40.60
CA ALA A 1055 -17.49 -4.89 -39.76
C ALA A 1055 -16.69 -5.00 -38.46
N GLY A 1056 -15.57 -4.26 -38.32
CA GLY A 1056 -14.59 -4.46 -37.25
C GLY A 1056 -15.16 -4.54 -35.84
N LEU A 1057 -16.17 -3.71 -35.51
CA LEU A 1057 -16.86 -3.77 -34.22
C LEU A 1057 -17.52 -5.14 -33.95
N CYS A 1058 -18.20 -5.70 -34.95
CA CYS A 1058 -18.96 -6.94 -34.84
C CYS A 1058 -18.04 -8.16 -34.75
N LEU A 1059 -16.94 -8.16 -35.51
CA LEU A 1059 -16.03 -9.30 -35.64
C LEU A 1059 -15.30 -9.65 -34.33
N ARG A 1060 -15.29 -8.74 -33.36
CA ARG A 1060 -14.80 -9.01 -32.00
C ARG A 1060 -15.61 -10.07 -31.25
N CYS A 1061 -16.89 -10.17 -31.56
CA CYS A 1061 -17.83 -11.08 -30.91
C CYS A 1061 -18.48 -12.05 -31.88
N HIS A 1062 -18.30 -11.87 -33.19
CA HIS A 1062 -18.83 -12.75 -34.24
C HIS A 1062 -17.75 -12.97 -35.31
N PRO A 1063 -16.83 -13.93 -35.11
CA PRO A 1063 -15.74 -14.17 -36.05
C PRO A 1063 -16.25 -14.50 -37.46
N LYS A 1064 -15.56 -14.02 -38.50
CA LYS A 1064 -16.00 -14.16 -39.90
C LYS A 1064 -16.10 -15.62 -40.31
N GLU A 1065 -15.12 -16.41 -39.89
CA GLU A 1065 -15.00 -17.86 -40.10
C GLU A 1065 -16.16 -18.67 -39.51
N ASN A 1066 -16.90 -18.09 -38.55
CA ASN A 1066 -18.08 -18.72 -37.95
C ASN A 1066 -19.38 -18.32 -38.67
N LEU A 1067 -19.31 -17.31 -39.55
CA LEU A 1067 -20.46 -16.74 -40.24
C LEU A 1067 -20.53 -17.16 -41.71
N THR A 1068 -19.39 -17.50 -42.31
CA THR A 1068 -19.25 -18.02 -43.66
C THR A 1068 -18.03 -18.95 -43.76
N ASP A 1069 -18.11 -19.96 -44.63
CA ASP A 1069 -16.98 -20.86 -44.90
C ASP A 1069 -16.06 -20.37 -46.03
N GLY A 1070 -16.35 -19.20 -46.61
CA GLY A 1070 -15.60 -18.57 -47.70
C GLY A 1070 -15.73 -19.29 -49.05
N THR A 1071 -16.55 -20.32 -49.16
CA THR A 1071 -16.76 -21.09 -50.38
C THR A 1071 -18.07 -20.69 -51.03
N ASP A 1072 -17.97 -20.01 -52.18
CA ASP A 1072 -19.16 -19.45 -52.81
C ASP A 1072 -20.25 -20.47 -53.17
N ARG A 1073 -21.45 -20.23 -52.64
CA ARG A 1073 -22.72 -20.86 -53.00
C ARG A 1073 -22.74 -22.36 -52.78
N ASN A 1074 -21.91 -22.86 -51.87
CA ASN A 1074 -21.87 -24.28 -51.55
C ASN A 1074 -22.95 -24.68 -50.52
N THR A 1075 -23.54 -23.72 -49.81
CA THR A 1075 -24.68 -23.94 -48.90
C THR A 1075 -26.04 -23.53 -49.49
N ALA A 1076 -27.11 -24.03 -48.87
CA ALA A 1076 -28.48 -23.80 -49.30
C ALA A 1076 -28.91 -22.33 -49.29
N PHE A 1077 -29.86 -21.96 -50.15
CA PHE A 1077 -30.36 -20.59 -50.20
C PHE A 1077 -31.02 -20.16 -48.88
N LYS A 1078 -30.56 -19.02 -48.32
CA LYS A 1078 -30.92 -18.42 -47.03
C LYS A 1078 -30.34 -19.07 -45.75
N THR A 1079 -29.32 -19.92 -45.87
CA THR A 1079 -28.45 -20.26 -44.73
C THR A 1079 -27.70 -19.02 -44.24
N MET A 1080 -27.13 -19.11 -43.04
CA MET A 1080 -26.31 -18.04 -42.48
C MET A 1080 -25.14 -17.71 -43.41
N ASP A 1081 -24.40 -18.74 -43.83
CA ASP A 1081 -23.29 -18.65 -44.77
C ASP A 1081 -23.70 -17.94 -46.07
N ARG A 1082 -24.72 -18.45 -46.77
CA ARG A 1082 -25.20 -17.90 -48.04
C ARG A 1082 -25.66 -16.45 -47.97
N VAL A 1083 -26.18 -16.00 -46.82
CA VAL A 1083 -26.56 -14.60 -46.61
C VAL A 1083 -25.33 -13.73 -46.36
N HIS A 1084 -24.34 -14.22 -45.62
CA HIS A 1084 -23.10 -13.50 -45.34
C HIS A 1084 -22.17 -13.38 -46.56
N GLU A 1085 -22.28 -14.24 -47.57
CA GLU A 1085 -21.64 -14.04 -48.88
C GLU A 1085 -22.11 -12.76 -49.61
N SER A 1086 -23.23 -12.14 -49.20
CA SER A 1086 -23.66 -10.83 -49.72
C SER A 1086 -22.92 -9.65 -49.10
N VAL A 1087 -22.15 -9.89 -48.03
CA VAL A 1087 -21.25 -8.91 -47.43
C VAL A 1087 -20.04 -8.71 -48.34
N LYS A 1088 -19.62 -7.47 -48.52
CA LYS A 1088 -18.51 -7.15 -49.41
C LYS A 1088 -17.22 -7.88 -48.97
N GLY A 1089 -16.63 -8.65 -49.89
CA GLY A 1089 -15.37 -9.37 -49.65
C GLY A 1089 -15.50 -10.67 -48.85
N TRP A 1090 -16.73 -11.15 -48.59
CA TRP A 1090 -16.98 -12.40 -47.87
C TRP A 1090 -17.41 -13.55 -48.80
N GLY A 1091 -17.74 -13.23 -50.04
CA GLY A 1091 -17.92 -14.17 -51.15
C GLY A 1091 -17.84 -13.45 -52.50
N THR A 1092 -17.78 -14.20 -53.60
CA THR A 1092 -17.79 -13.70 -54.98
C THR A 1092 -19.22 -13.38 -55.42
N ASN A 1093 -19.72 -12.22 -54.96
CA ASN A 1093 -21.05 -11.72 -55.29
C ASN A 1093 -21.02 -10.62 -56.39
N GLY A 1094 -21.69 -10.91 -57.51
CA GLY A 1094 -21.79 -10.05 -58.70
C GLY A 1094 -22.90 -9.00 -58.62
N GLU A 1095 -23.80 -9.11 -57.64
CA GLU A 1095 -25.00 -8.27 -57.52
C GLU A 1095 -25.01 -7.40 -56.27
N HIS A 1096 -24.38 -7.85 -55.18
CA HIS A 1096 -24.43 -7.21 -53.87
C HIS A 1096 -23.05 -7.08 -53.22
N SER A 1097 -22.83 -5.97 -52.54
CA SER A 1097 -21.65 -5.72 -51.71
C SER A 1097 -22.06 -4.90 -50.50
N TYR A 1098 -22.87 -5.52 -49.64
CA TYR A 1098 -23.45 -4.83 -48.50
C TYR A 1098 -22.46 -4.69 -47.34
N PRO A 1099 -22.53 -3.59 -46.59
CA PRO A 1099 -21.98 -3.52 -45.24
C PRO A 1099 -22.95 -4.19 -44.25
N CYS A 1100 -22.45 -4.67 -43.11
CA CYS A 1100 -23.26 -5.30 -42.06
C CYS A 1100 -24.48 -4.45 -41.65
N SER A 1101 -24.32 -3.12 -41.63
CA SER A 1101 -25.34 -2.15 -41.24
C SER A 1101 -26.54 -2.04 -42.19
N LYS A 1102 -26.46 -2.59 -43.42
CA LYS A 1102 -27.63 -2.72 -44.31
C LYS A 1102 -28.58 -3.81 -43.79
N CYS A 1103 -28.03 -4.90 -43.26
CA CYS A 1103 -28.78 -6.07 -42.85
C CYS A 1103 -29.13 -6.06 -41.35
N HIS A 1104 -28.25 -5.51 -40.50
CA HIS A 1104 -28.37 -5.56 -39.05
C HIS A 1104 -28.59 -4.20 -38.39
N GLN A 1105 -29.34 -4.19 -37.28
CA GLN A 1105 -29.47 -3.05 -36.38
C GLN A 1105 -29.07 -3.47 -34.96
N PRO A 1106 -28.18 -2.73 -34.27
CA PRO A 1106 -27.52 -3.24 -33.07
C PRO A 1106 -28.35 -3.24 -31.80
N HIS A 1107 -29.15 -2.20 -31.51
CA HIS A 1107 -29.71 -2.03 -30.16
C HIS A 1107 -31.13 -2.62 -29.99
N SER A 1108 -32.03 -2.35 -30.93
CA SER A 1108 -33.44 -2.73 -30.82
C SER A 1108 -33.94 -3.25 -32.16
N ALA A 1109 -34.32 -4.53 -32.20
CA ALA A 1109 -34.85 -5.15 -33.40
C ALA A 1109 -36.26 -5.70 -33.22
N GLY A 1110 -37.10 -5.43 -34.22
CA GLY A 1110 -38.43 -6.05 -34.37
C GLY A 1110 -38.41 -7.33 -35.22
N LEU A 1111 -37.22 -7.87 -35.49
CA LEU A 1111 -36.99 -9.12 -36.21
C LEU A 1111 -35.93 -9.95 -35.45
N PRO A 1112 -36.00 -11.29 -35.52
CA PRO A 1112 -34.96 -12.16 -34.96
C PRO A 1112 -33.57 -11.85 -35.53
N ARG A 1113 -32.52 -12.22 -34.78
CA ARG A 1113 -31.10 -12.07 -35.19
C ARG A 1113 -30.71 -10.62 -35.55
N LEU A 1114 -31.38 -9.67 -34.91
CA LEU A 1114 -31.10 -8.24 -35.06
C LEU A 1114 -31.24 -7.71 -36.50
N LEU A 1115 -32.06 -8.37 -37.32
CA LEU A 1115 -32.25 -7.97 -38.71
C LEU A 1115 -33.05 -6.65 -38.82
N GLN A 1116 -32.63 -5.81 -39.77
CA GLN A 1116 -33.29 -4.56 -40.12
C GLN A 1116 -34.40 -4.76 -41.15
N ALA A 1117 -34.22 -5.66 -42.11
CA ALA A 1117 -35.20 -6.01 -43.13
C ALA A 1117 -34.92 -7.42 -43.64
N ASN A 1118 -35.96 -8.17 -44.01
CA ASN A 1118 -35.81 -9.56 -44.48
C ASN A 1118 -35.91 -9.63 -46.02
N CYS A 1119 -35.06 -8.90 -46.74
CA CYS A 1119 -35.14 -8.76 -48.20
C CYS A 1119 -35.04 -10.09 -48.99
N MET A 1120 -34.58 -11.17 -48.35
CA MET A 1120 -34.39 -12.50 -48.94
C MET A 1120 -35.58 -13.45 -48.69
N ASP A 1121 -36.57 -13.06 -47.89
CA ASP A 1121 -37.75 -13.89 -47.60
C ASP A 1121 -38.94 -13.51 -48.49
N SER A 1122 -39.46 -14.49 -49.24
CA SER A 1122 -40.63 -14.30 -50.10
C SER A 1122 -41.90 -13.94 -49.34
N LYS A 1123 -42.03 -14.37 -48.09
CA LYS A 1123 -43.14 -13.98 -47.24
C LYS A 1123 -42.97 -12.58 -46.69
N HIS A 1124 -41.74 -12.07 -46.55
CA HIS A 1124 -41.45 -10.80 -45.87
C HIS A 1124 -40.75 -9.78 -46.78
N ARG A 1125 -41.49 -8.77 -47.27
CA ARG A 1125 -40.89 -7.67 -48.06
C ARG A 1125 -40.70 -6.45 -47.16
N GLY A 1126 -39.45 -6.17 -46.80
CA GLY A 1126 -39.12 -5.15 -45.79
C GLY A 1126 -39.30 -5.70 -44.37
N GLN A 1127 -40.03 -4.96 -43.52
CA GLN A 1127 -40.37 -5.34 -42.15
C GLN A 1127 -41.85 -5.75 -42.00
N VAL A 1128 -42.46 -6.50 -42.93
CA VAL A 1128 -43.83 -7.03 -42.78
C VAL A 1128 -44.01 -8.32 -43.59
N GLU A 1129 -44.92 -9.20 -43.13
CA GLU A 1129 -45.41 -10.32 -43.94
C GLU A 1129 -46.30 -9.76 -45.05
N THR A 1130 -45.99 -10.08 -46.30
CA THR A 1130 -46.65 -9.53 -47.50
C THR A 1130 -47.36 -10.59 -48.33
N GLY A 1131 -47.47 -11.82 -47.80
CA GLY A 1131 -48.09 -12.95 -48.50
C GLY A 1131 -47.45 -13.24 -49.86
N GLY A 1132 -46.19 -12.86 -50.05
CA GLY A 1132 -45.50 -13.05 -51.32
C GLY A 1132 -45.36 -14.53 -51.64
N VAL A 1133 -45.63 -14.87 -52.89
CA VAL A 1133 -45.60 -16.24 -53.40
C VAL A 1133 -44.33 -16.46 -54.20
N LYS A 1134 -43.89 -17.71 -54.29
CA LYS A 1134 -42.84 -18.12 -55.21
C LYS A 1134 -43.29 -17.79 -56.64
N SER A 1135 -42.40 -17.18 -57.44
CA SER A 1135 -42.62 -16.88 -58.85
C SER A 1135 -42.91 -18.16 -59.62
N ASN A 1136 -43.95 -18.13 -60.46
CA ASN A 1136 -44.18 -19.14 -61.48
C ASN A 1136 -43.69 -18.56 -62.81
N GLY A 1137 -42.56 -19.07 -63.32
CA GLY A 1137 -42.01 -18.76 -64.65
C GLY A 1137 -40.56 -18.27 -64.59
N SER A 1138 -39.61 -18.73 -65.42
CA SER A 1138 -39.67 -19.52 -66.67
C SER A 1138 -38.59 -20.62 -66.70
N ARG A 1139 -38.76 -21.63 -67.57
CA ARG A 1139 -37.79 -22.72 -67.77
C ARG A 1139 -36.52 -22.19 -68.45
N CYS A 1140 -35.40 -22.19 -67.73
CA CYS A 1140 -34.07 -22.34 -68.32
C CYS A 1140 -33.55 -23.72 -67.88
N ASP A 1141 -33.26 -24.59 -68.85
CA ASP A 1141 -32.72 -25.95 -68.70
C ASP A 1141 -33.54 -26.93 -67.83
N GLY A 1142 -34.86 -26.93 -67.97
CA GLY A 1142 -35.71 -28.01 -67.45
C GLY A 1142 -35.90 -28.06 -65.92
N LYS A 1143 -35.39 -27.08 -65.16
CA LYS A 1143 -35.62 -26.94 -63.71
C LYS A 1143 -36.50 -25.72 -63.38
N TRP A 1144 -37.34 -25.87 -62.35
CA TRP A 1144 -38.28 -24.83 -61.90
C TRP A 1144 -37.59 -23.84 -60.95
N TRP A 1145 -37.28 -22.65 -61.45
CA TRP A 1145 -36.70 -21.54 -60.68
C TRP A 1145 -37.81 -20.60 -60.24
N GLY A 1146 -38.09 -20.53 -58.94
CA GLY A 1146 -39.11 -19.62 -58.42
C GLY A 1146 -38.52 -18.66 -57.42
N PHE A 1147 -38.45 -17.40 -57.82
CA PHE A 1147 -37.96 -16.28 -57.04
C PHE A 1147 -39.09 -15.61 -56.23
N PRO A 1148 -38.81 -14.83 -55.18
CA PRO A 1148 -39.81 -14.04 -54.46
C PRO A 1148 -40.58 -13.05 -55.37
N LYS A 1149 -41.85 -13.30 -55.70
CA LYS A 1149 -42.72 -12.32 -56.40
C LYS A 1149 -43.80 -11.76 -55.48
N GLY A 1150 -44.29 -10.57 -55.80
CA GLY A 1150 -45.42 -9.99 -55.09
C GLY A 1150 -46.66 -10.80 -55.47
N ASN A 1151 -47.67 -10.80 -54.61
CA ASN A 1151 -48.91 -11.53 -54.87
C ASN A 1151 -49.57 -11.15 -56.22
N SER A 1152 -49.18 -10.00 -56.80
CA SER A 1152 -49.68 -9.43 -58.06
C SER A 1152 -48.60 -9.15 -59.14
N GLN A 1153 -47.35 -9.62 -58.96
CA GLN A 1153 -46.24 -9.31 -59.89
C GLN A 1153 -45.97 -10.46 -60.87
N ASN A 1154 -45.96 -10.19 -62.18
CA ASN A 1154 -45.63 -11.20 -63.20
C ASN A 1154 -44.12 -11.46 -63.35
N PHE A 1155 -43.25 -10.54 -62.90
CA PHE A 1155 -41.78 -10.65 -63.01
C PHE A 1155 -41.08 -10.04 -61.78
N ILE A 1156 -39.84 -10.48 -61.54
CA ILE A 1156 -38.96 -10.03 -60.45
C ILE A 1156 -38.52 -8.59 -60.70
N ASN A 1157 -38.63 -7.73 -59.69
CA ASN A 1157 -38.19 -6.33 -59.77
C ASN A 1157 -36.82 -6.07 -59.14
N CYS A 1158 -36.20 -7.04 -58.45
CA CYS A 1158 -34.91 -6.82 -57.76
C CYS A 1158 -33.68 -6.86 -58.70
N HIS A 1159 -33.77 -7.45 -59.90
CA HIS A 1159 -32.63 -7.60 -60.82
C HIS A 1159 -32.91 -7.20 -62.28
N ARG A 1160 -33.83 -6.26 -62.55
CA ARG A 1160 -33.99 -5.75 -63.93
C ARG A 1160 -32.79 -4.90 -64.35
N THR A 1161 -32.10 -5.29 -65.42
CA THR A 1161 -31.28 -4.38 -66.24
C THR A 1161 -32.19 -3.74 -67.29
N THR A 1162 -31.79 -2.58 -67.80
CA THR A 1162 -32.53 -1.82 -68.83
C THR A 1162 -32.47 -2.51 -70.21
N PHE A 1163 -31.65 -3.56 -70.37
CA PHE A 1163 -31.51 -4.34 -71.60
C PHE A 1163 -31.16 -5.81 -71.27
N GLY A 1164 -32.08 -6.73 -71.59
CA GLY A 1164 -31.85 -8.20 -71.59
C GLY A 1164 -31.89 -8.90 -70.22
N GLN A 1165 -32.50 -10.10 -70.17
CA GLN A 1165 -32.53 -10.93 -68.95
C GLN A 1165 -31.10 -11.31 -68.54
N PRO A 1166 -30.67 -11.08 -67.28
CA PRO A 1166 -29.39 -11.56 -66.80
C PRO A 1166 -29.42 -13.09 -66.67
N ASP A 1167 -28.29 -13.75 -66.96
CA ASP A 1167 -28.10 -15.20 -66.80
C ASP A 1167 -28.36 -15.62 -65.32
N GLU A 1168 -29.51 -16.25 -65.07
CA GLU A 1168 -30.07 -16.58 -63.75
C GLU A 1168 -29.46 -17.83 -63.08
N LYS A 1169 -28.27 -18.30 -63.49
CA LYS A 1169 -27.61 -19.56 -63.05
C LYS A 1169 -27.22 -19.67 -61.56
N TRP A 1170 -27.60 -18.71 -60.70
CA TRP A 1170 -27.08 -18.59 -59.33
C TRP A 1170 -27.82 -19.43 -58.25
N ASN A 1171 -28.77 -20.30 -58.61
CA ASN A 1171 -29.84 -20.72 -57.67
C ASN A 1171 -29.98 -22.25 -57.38
N ASN A 1172 -28.92 -23.05 -57.48
CA ASN A 1172 -29.05 -24.51 -57.57
C ASN A 1172 -29.34 -25.31 -56.27
N VAL A 1173 -29.61 -24.74 -55.08
CA VAL A 1173 -29.80 -25.59 -53.88
C VAL A 1173 -30.80 -25.08 -52.81
N SER A 1174 -31.88 -25.88 -52.72
CA SER A 1174 -32.83 -26.19 -51.63
C SER A 1174 -33.84 -25.17 -51.07
N GLN A 1175 -34.88 -25.79 -50.49
CA GLN A 1175 -36.13 -25.25 -49.96
C GLN A 1175 -36.04 -25.20 -48.42
N TRP A 1176 -36.67 -24.19 -47.82
CA TRP A 1176 -36.86 -24.04 -46.38
C TRP A 1176 -37.64 -25.19 -45.77
#